data_AF-A0AAD9BL47-F1
#
_entry.id   AF-A0AAD9BL47-F1
#
_cell.length_a   1.000
_cell.length_b   1.000
_cell.length_c   1.000
_cell.angle_alpha   90.00
_cell.angle_beta   90.00
_cell.angle_gamma   90.00
#
_symmetry.space_group_name_H-M   'P 1'
#
loop_
_entity.id
_entity.type
_entity.pdbx_description
1 polymer ?
#
loop_
_entity_poly.entity_id
_entity_poly.type
_entity_poly.pdbx_seq_one_letter_code
_entity_poly.pdbx_strand_id
1 'polypeptide(L)'
;MYIKQVIIQGFRSYRDQTVVDPFSPKHNVIVGRNGSGKSNFFYAIQFVLSDEFSHLRPEQRLALLHEGTGPRVISAFVEIIFDNSDNRLPIDKEEVSLRRVIGAKKDQYFLDKKMVTKNDVMNLLESAGFSRSNPYYIVKQGKINQMATAPDSQRLKLLREVAGTRVYDERKEESISLMKETEGKREKINELLKYIEERLHTLEDEKEELAQYQKWDKMRRALEYTIYNQELNETRAKLDELSSKRETCGDKSRQLRDAQQDARDKVEETERVVRELKSKISAGKEEREQLGAERQEQIKQRTKLELKTKDLQDELAGNSEQRKRLLKERQKLLEKIEEKQNELQETEPKFNMVKEKEERGISRLAQATQERTDLYAKQGRGSQFTSKEERDKWIKKELKSLDQAINDKKRQIAAINKDLEDTETNKEKNLEQYTKLDQDLNEVKTRVEELDKKYYEVKNRKDELQSERNYLWREENAEQQALAAKREELEKKQQLLRAATGKSILNGSDSINKVLEHFRRKGINQHVISGYHGIVMNNFECEPAFYTCVEVTAGTRLFYHIVETDEVSTKILMEFNKMNLPGEVTFLPLTKLDVRDTAYPETNDAIPMISKLRYSNTFDKAFKHVFGKTLICRSMEVSTQLARAFTMDCITLEGDQVSHRGALTGGYYDTRKSRLELQKDMRKAEEELGELEAKLNENLRRNIEHILSIIARPHYVASLMPAARSERYVFKFILRTACGKRPALA
;
A
#
# COMPACT_ATOMS: atom_id res chain seq x y z
N MET A 1 -83.34 32.29 -17.73
CA MET A 1 -83.42 30.80 -17.65
C MET A 1 -84.49 30.35 -16.68
N TYR A 2 -85.40 29.44 -17.08
CA TYR A 2 -86.37 28.77 -16.19
C TYR A 2 -86.63 27.32 -16.64
N ILE A 3 -87.25 26.52 -15.77
CA ILE A 3 -87.64 25.13 -16.11
C ILE A 3 -88.90 25.20 -16.97
N LYS A 4 -88.78 24.83 -18.25
CA LYS A 4 -89.89 24.82 -19.21
C LYS A 4 -90.76 23.58 -19.02
N GLN A 5 -90.15 22.41 -18.87
CA GLN A 5 -90.86 21.15 -18.79
C GLN A 5 -90.06 20.09 -18.03
N VAL A 6 -90.75 19.13 -17.42
CA VAL A 6 -90.15 17.97 -16.76
C VAL A 6 -90.81 16.70 -17.28
N ILE A 7 -90.00 15.71 -17.64
CA ILE A 7 -90.41 14.39 -18.11
C ILE A 7 -89.89 13.36 -17.11
N ILE A 8 -90.79 12.52 -16.60
CA ILE A 8 -90.49 11.54 -15.55
C ILE A 8 -90.93 10.16 -16.03
N GLN A 9 -90.05 9.16 -15.93
CA GLN A 9 -90.41 7.77 -16.21
C GLN A 9 -89.75 6.82 -15.21
N GLY A 10 -90.53 5.88 -14.68
CA GLY A 10 -90.05 4.83 -13.78
C GLY A 10 -89.58 5.30 -12.40
N PHE A 11 -89.82 6.55 -12.02
CA PHE A 11 -89.30 7.16 -10.78
C PHE A 11 -90.38 7.20 -9.68
N ARG A 12 -90.13 6.50 -8.57
CA ARG A 12 -91.03 6.42 -7.40
C ARG A 12 -92.49 6.14 -7.76
N SER A 13 -93.37 7.14 -7.73
CA SER A 13 -94.80 6.98 -8.01
C SER A 13 -95.16 7.08 -9.50
N TYR A 14 -94.21 7.50 -10.36
CA TYR A 14 -94.42 7.72 -11.78
C TYR A 14 -93.90 6.52 -12.57
N ARG A 15 -94.81 5.62 -12.95
CA ARG A 15 -94.47 4.42 -13.71
C ARG A 15 -94.25 4.72 -15.18
N ASP A 16 -95.33 5.16 -15.83
CA ASP A 16 -95.32 5.48 -17.26
C ASP A 16 -94.73 6.87 -17.49
N GLN A 17 -94.32 7.14 -18.73
CA GLN A 17 -93.75 8.43 -19.09
C GLN A 17 -94.79 9.52 -18.86
N THR A 18 -94.57 10.30 -17.80
CA THR A 18 -95.41 11.43 -17.43
C THR A 18 -94.73 12.69 -17.93
N VAL A 19 -95.35 13.32 -18.92
CA VAL A 19 -94.94 14.60 -19.46
C VAL A 19 -95.80 15.67 -18.80
N VAL A 20 -95.18 16.59 -18.07
CA VAL A 20 -95.89 17.73 -17.50
C VAL A 20 -96.03 18.80 -18.59
N ASP A 21 -97.17 19.46 -18.67
CA ASP A 21 -97.36 20.58 -19.59
C ASP A 21 -96.34 21.71 -19.31
N PRO A 22 -96.00 22.53 -20.31
CA PRO A 22 -95.03 23.60 -20.14
C PRO A 22 -95.39 24.54 -18.98
N PHE A 23 -94.43 24.78 -18.09
CA PHE A 23 -94.62 25.66 -16.94
C PHE A 23 -94.69 27.13 -17.37
N SER A 24 -95.48 27.91 -16.65
CA SER A 24 -95.44 29.38 -16.76
C SER A 24 -94.15 29.91 -16.14
N PRO A 25 -93.49 30.93 -16.73
CA PRO A 25 -92.28 31.52 -16.17
C PRO A 25 -92.51 32.29 -14.85
N LYS A 26 -93.77 32.52 -14.46
CA LYS A 26 -94.11 33.29 -13.25
C LYS A 26 -94.32 32.41 -12.03
N HIS A 27 -95.55 31.94 -11.80
CA HIS A 27 -95.91 31.23 -10.58
C HIS A 27 -96.78 30.02 -10.92
N ASN A 28 -96.34 28.83 -10.48
CA ASN A 28 -97.02 27.56 -10.72
C ASN A 28 -97.32 26.91 -9.37
N VAL A 29 -98.59 26.57 -9.13
CA VAL A 29 -99.03 25.93 -7.88
C VAL A 29 -99.49 24.51 -8.16
N ILE A 30 -98.87 23.54 -7.49
CA ILE A 30 -99.21 22.12 -7.62
C ILE A 30 -100.15 21.73 -6.48
N VAL A 31 -101.40 21.42 -6.82
CA VAL A 31 -102.44 20.99 -5.87
C VAL A 31 -102.78 19.52 -6.11
N GLY A 32 -103.20 18.81 -5.07
CA GLY A 32 -103.61 17.40 -5.17
C GLY A 32 -103.97 16.83 -3.82
N ARG A 33 -104.59 15.65 -3.79
CA ARG A 33 -104.97 14.97 -2.54
C ARG A 33 -103.73 14.56 -1.73
N ASN A 34 -103.85 14.44 -0.40
CA ASN A 34 -102.73 13.94 0.41
C ASN A 34 -102.34 12.54 -0.06
N GLY A 35 -101.04 12.29 -0.22
CA GLY A 35 -100.51 11.03 -0.76
C GLY A 35 -100.49 10.92 -2.30
N SER A 36 -100.96 11.92 -3.05
CA SER A 36 -101.01 11.88 -4.53
C SER A 36 -99.65 12.00 -5.25
N GLY A 37 -98.52 11.80 -4.56
CA GLY A 37 -97.18 11.87 -5.17
C GLY A 37 -96.58 13.27 -5.38
N LYS A 38 -97.19 14.34 -4.84
CA LYS A 38 -96.67 15.73 -4.95
C LYS A 38 -95.22 15.89 -4.49
N SER A 39 -94.88 15.34 -3.31
CA SER A 39 -93.50 15.40 -2.80
C SER A 39 -92.52 14.65 -3.68
N ASN A 40 -92.95 13.56 -4.32
CA ASN A 40 -92.12 12.80 -5.25
C ASN A 40 -91.82 13.57 -6.54
N PHE A 41 -92.68 14.50 -6.94
CA PHE A 41 -92.42 15.42 -8.05
C PHE A 41 -91.22 16.34 -7.75
N PHE A 42 -91.22 17.00 -6.59
CA PHE A 42 -90.10 17.85 -6.18
C PHE A 42 -88.81 17.06 -5.96
N TYR A 43 -88.91 15.81 -5.48
CA TYR A 43 -87.75 14.92 -5.40
C TYR A 43 -87.19 14.54 -6.77
N ALA A 44 -88.02 14.40 -7.82
CA ALA A 44 -87.54 14.16 -9.18
C ALA A 44 -86.74 15.35 -9.73
N ILE A 45 -87.21 16.57 -9.50
CA ILE A 45 -86.47 17.79 -9.89
C ILE A 45 -85.16 17.90 -9.11
N GLN A 46 -85.22 17.68 -7.79
CA GLN A 46 -84.03 17.71 -6.94
C GLN A 46 -83.02 16.61 -7.34
N PHE A 47 -83.50 15.44 -7.76
CA PHE A 47 -82.67 14.33 -8.17
C PHE A 47 -81.78 14.67 -9.38
N VAL A 48 -82.23 15.50 -10.31
CA VAL A 48 -81.42 15.92 -11.45
C VAL A 48 -80.48 17.07 -11.08
N LEU A 49 -80.96 18.04 -10.30
CA LEU A 49 -80.25 19.31 -10.04
C LEU A 49 -79.29 19.29 -8.84
N SER A 50 -79.45 18.35 -7.90
CA SER A 50 -78.70 18.33 -6.64
C SER A 50 -77.72 17.15 -6.56
N ASP A 51 -76.53 17.40 -6.01
CA ASP A 51 -75.51 16.37 -5.75
C ASP A 51 -75.82 15.49 -4.52
N GLU A 52 -76.85 15.83 -3.73
CA GLU A 52 -77.26 15.08 -2.52
C GLU A 52 -77.55 13.60 -2.82
N PHE A 53 -78.15 13.31 -3.98
CA PHE A 53 -78.53 11.95 -4.39
C PHE A 53 -77.37 11.14 -5.00
N SER A 54 -76.16 11.70 -5.05
CA SER A 54 -74.99 10.98 -5.59
C SER A 54 -74.37 9.98 -4.60
N HIS A 55 -74.60 10.16 -3.29
CA HIS A 55 -74.01 9.34 -2.22
C HIS A 55 -74.95 8.22 -1.71
N LEU A 56 -75.95 7.84 -2.52
CA LEU A 56 -76.95 6.85 -2.12
C LEU A 56 -76.35 5.44 -2.03
N ARG A 57 -76.72 4.72 -0.96
CA ARG A 57 -76.46 3.28 -0.81
C ARG A 57 -77.24 2.47 -1.86
N PRO A 58 -76.80 1.26 -2.24
CA PRO A 58 -77.50 0.44 -3.23
C PRO A 58 -78.99 0.22 -2.94
N GLU A 59 -79.35 -0.01 -1.67
CA GLU A 59 -80.76 -0.14 -1.23
C GLU A 59 -81.57 1.13 -1.49
N GLN A 60 -80.97 2.30 -1.18
CA GLN A 60 -81.62 3.59 -1.40
C GLN A 60 -81.74 3.95 -2.89
N ARG A 61 -80.83 3.46 -3.73
CA ARG A 61 -80.93 3.60 -5.20
C ARG A 61 -82.06 2.74 -5.75
N LEU A 62 -82.23 1.53 -5.25
CA LEU A 62 -83.34 0.65 -5.64
C LEU A 62 -84.68 1.28 -5.25
N ALA A 63 -84.78 1.88 -4.05
CA ALA A 63 -85.96 2.59 -3.57
C ALA A 63 -86.35 3.84 -4.39
N LEU A 64 -85.53 4.31 -5.34
CA LEU A 64 -85.91 5.38 -6.27
C LEU A 64 -86.69 4.86 -7.49
N LEU A 65 -86.55 3.57 -7.82
CA LEU A 65 -87.28 2.94 -8.91
C LEU A 65 -88.74 2.68 -8.49
N HIS A 66 -89.66 2.76 -9.44
CA HIS A 66 -91.07 2.48 -9.18
C HIS A 66 -91.29 1.02 -8.77
N GLU A 67 -91.84 0.81 -7.58
CA GLU A 67 -92.30 -0.48 -7.08
C GLU A 67 -93.83 -0.50 -7.05
N GLY A 68 -94.43 -1.17 -8.04
CA GLY A 68 -95.89 -1.26 -8.21
C GLY A 68 -96.33 -2.54 -8.93
N THR A 69 -97.63 -2.63 -9.26
CA THR A 69 -98.23 -3.82 -9.87
C THR A 69 -97.92 -3.95 -11.36
N GLY A 70 -96.97 -4.80 -11.75
CA GLY A 70 -96.61 -5.05 -13.16
C GLY A 70 -95.15 -5.50 -13.32
N PRO A 71 -94.60 -5.51 -14.56
CA PRO A 71 -93.18 -5.78 -14.78
C PRO A 71 -92.30 -4.79 -14.00
N ARG A 72 -91.23 -5.32 -13.37
CA ARG A 72 -90.27 -4.51 -12.60
C ARG A 72 -89.52 -3.55 -13.52
N VAL A 73 -89.50 -2.27 -13.14
CA VAL A 73 -88.74 -1.24 -13.84
C VAL A 73 -87.25 -1.39 -13.51
N ILE A 74 -86.41 -1.61 -14.53
CA ILE A 74 -84.96 -1.83 -14.36
C ILE A 74 -84.19 -0.50 -14.33
N SER A 75 -84.72 0.53 -14.98
CA SER A 75 -84.13 1.87 -15.06
C SER A 75 -85.21 2.94 -15.04
N ALA A 76 -84.96 4.02 -14.31
CA ALA A 76 -85.75 5.24 -14.32
C ALA A 76 -84.95 6.38 -14.96
N PHE A 77 -85.64 7.36 -15.51
CA PHE A 77 -84.99 8.61 -15.88
C PHE A 77 -85.88 9.81 -15.57
N VAL A 78 -85.22 10.91 -15.30
CA VAL A 78 -85.84 12.22 -15.17
C VAL A 78 -85.12 13.16 -16.12
N GLU A 79 -85.88 13.83 -16.98
CA GLU A 79 -85.37 14.81 -17.92
C GLU A 79 -86.02 16.16 -17.64
N ILE A 80 -85.18 17.19 -17.52
CA ILE A 80 -85.60 18.58 -17.32
C ILE A 80 -85.20 19.36 -18.56
N ILE A 81 -86.15 20.07 -19.14
CA ILE A 81 -85.93 20.96 -20.28
C ILE A 81 -85.92 22.38 -19.74
N PHE A 82 -84.78 23.05 -19.90
CA PHE A 82 -84.58 24.45 -19.52
C PHE A 82 -84.75 25.34 -20.75
N ASP A 83 -85.42 26.46 -20.55
CA ASP A 83 -85.36 27.59 -21.48
C ASP A 83 -84.09 28.39 -21.17
N ASN A 84 -83.16 28.45 -22.13
CA ASN A 84 -81.86 29.11 -22.03
C ASN A 84 -81.77 30.38 -22.90
N SER A 85 -82.88 31.06 -23.18
CA SER A 85 -82.90 32.34 -23.93
C SER A 85 -81.95 33.42 -23.37
N ASP A 86 -81.59 33.32 -22.08
CA ASP A 86 -80.72 34.25 -21.35
C ASP A 86 -79.23 33.83 -21.37
N ASN A 87 -78.89 32.76 -22.11
CA ASN A 87 -77.53 32.20 -22.25
C ASN A 87 -76.79 31.99 -20.92
N ARG A 88 -77.53 31.67 -19.86
CA ARG A 88 -77.00 31.46 -18.51
C ARG A 88 -76.30 30.11 -18.39
N LEU A 89 -76.76 29.12 -19.15
CA LEU A 89 -75.96 27.93 -19.45
C LEU A 89 -75.11 28.24 -20.70
N PRO A 90 -73.80 27.97 -20.69
CA PRO A 90 -72.90 28.21 -21.82
C PRO A 90 -73.07 27.16 -22.93
N ILE A 91 -74.31 26.99 -23.41
CA ILE A 91 -74.70 26.08 -24.50
C ILE A 91 -75.56 26.89 -25.46
N ASP A 92 -75.12 26.97 -26.70
CA ASP A 92 -75.77 27.74 -27.78
C ASP A 92 -77.02 27.03 -28.30
N LYS A 93 -78.04 26.95 -27.44
CA LYS A 93 -79.37 26.42 -27.71
C LYS A 93 -80.40 27.12 -26.84
N GLU A 94 -81.54 27.43 -27.46
CA GLU A 94 -82.71 28.00 -26.79
C GLU A 94 -83.33 27.04 -25.77
N GLU A 95 -83.32 25.74 -26.06
CA GLU A 95 -83.78 24.70 -25.14
C GLU A 95 -82.66 23.71 -24.85
N VAL A 96 -82.34 23.54 -23.56
CA VAL A 96 -81.31 22.60 -23.09
C VAL A 96 -81.98 21.48 -22.33
N SER A 97 -81.75 20.23 -22.74
CA SER A 97 -82.30 19.05 -22.06
C SER A 97 -81.24 18.37 -21.19
N LEU A 98 -81.53 18.25 -19.89
CA LEU A 98 -80.69 17.54 -18.93
C LEU A 98 -81.44 16.32 -18.41
N ARG A 99 -80.96 15.13 -18.78
CA ARG A 99 -81.53 13.84 -18.39
C ARG A 99 -80.57 13.10 -17.48
N ARG A 100 -81.06 12.64 -16.32
CA ARG A 100 -80.33 11.70 -15.45
C ARG A 100 -81.02 10.34 -15.49
N VAL A 101 -80.26 9.31 -15.88
CA VAL A 101 -80.71 7.93 -15.96
C VAL A 101 -80.14 7.15 -14.78
N ILE A 102 -81.00 6.51 -14.00
CA ILE A 102 -80.64 5.72 -12.84
C ILE A 102 -81.15 4.29 -12.96
N GLY A 103 -80.29 3.33 -12.66
CA GLY A 103 -80.63 1.94 -12.46
C GLY A 103 -79.87 1.38 -11.27
N ALA A 104 -80.05 0.10 -10.96
CA ALA A 104 -79.42 -0.52 -9.79
C ALA A 104 -77.88 -0.37 -9.77
N LYS A 105 -77.23 -0.38 -10.94
CA LYS A 105 -75.76 -0.28 -11.09
C LYS A 105 -75.28 0.89 -11.94
N LYS A 106 -76.18 1.63 -12.60
CA LYS A 106 -75.83 2.69 -13.56
C LYS A 106 -76.43 4.01 -13.09
N ASP A 107 -75.63 5.06 -13.07
CA ASP A 107 -76.05 6.45 -12.84
C ASP A 107 -75.33 7.31 -13.89
N GLN A 108 -76.08 7.86 -14.84
CA GLN A 108 -75.55 8.52 -16.03
C GLN A 108 -76.28 9.82 -16.30
N TYR A 109 -75.51 10.85 -16.66
CA TYR A 109 -76.05 12.14 -17.10
C TYR A 109 -75.97 12.24 -18.61
N PHE A 110 -77.03 12.76 -19.20
CA PHE A 110 -77.14 13.07 -20.61
C PHE A 110 -77.52 14.54 -20.74
N LEU A 111 -76.71 15.28 -21.48
CA LEU A 111 -76.96 16.67 -21.84
C LEU A 111 -77.26 16.69 -23.34
N ASP A 112 -78.46 17.09 -23.73
CA ASP A 112 -78.96 17.03 -25.12
C ASP A 112 -78.70 15.69 -25.79
N LYS A 113 -79.04 14.59 -25.08
CA LYS A 113 -78.83 13.20 -25.51
C LYS A 113 -77.36 12.75 -25.62
N LYS A 114 -76.37 13.62 -25.35
CA LYS A 114 -74.95 13.24 -25.26
C LYS A 114 -74.61 12.82 -23.84
N MET A 115 -73.91 11.71 -23.68
CA MET A 115 -73.42 11.26 -22.38
C MET A 115 -72.30 12.17 -21.90
N VAL A 116 -72.40 12.67 -20.67
CA VAL A 116 -71.44 13.62 -20.07
C VAL A 116 -71.00 13.11 -18.70
N THR A 117 -69.78 13.49 -18.28
CA THR A 117 -69.30 13.10 -16.96
C THR A 117 -70.04 13.90 -15.87
N LYS A 118 -70.12 13.33 -14.68
CA LYS A 118 -70.74 14.00 -13.53
C LYS A 118 -70.07 15.35 -13.22
N ASN A 119 -68.75 15.40 -13.28
CA ASN A 119 -68.00 16.61 -12.95
C ASN A 119 -68.33 17.74 -13.93
N ASP A 120 -68.45 17.43 -15.22
CA ASP A 120 -68.79 18.42 -16.24
C ASP A 120 -70.19 18.98 -16.03
N VAL A 121 -71.18 18.13 -15.70
CA VAL A 121 -72.54 18.58 -15.38
C VAL A 121 -72.57 19.45 -14.13
N MET A 122 -71.82 19.08 -13.09
CA MET A 122 -71.76 19.86 -11.85
C MET A 122 -71.10 21.22 -12.08
N ASN A 123 -70.01 21.27 -12.85
CA ASN A 123 -69.35 22.53 -13.22
C ASN A 123 -70.27 23.41 -14.09
N LEU A 124 -71.03 22.79 -15.01
CA LEU A 124 -72.00 23.48 -15.85
C LEU A 124 -73.13 24.09 -15.00
N LEU A 125 -73.72 23.32 -14.08
CA LEU A 125 -74.76 23.80 -13.16
C LEU A 125 -74.22 24.92 -12.24
N GLU A 126 -73.00 24.79 -11.74
CA GLU A 126 -72.32 25.80 -10.92
C GLU A 126 -72.08 27.09 -11.70
N SER A 127 -71.67 27.00 -12.97
CA SER A 127 -71.52 28.16 -13.86
C SER A 127 -72.84 28.88 -14.14
N ALA A 128 -73.96 28.14 -14.21
CA ALA A 128 -75.30 28.69 -14.32
C ALA A 128 -75.85 29.21 -12.97
N GLY A 129 -75.07 29.15 -11.89
CA GLY A 129 -75.46 29.65 -10.57
C GLY A 129 -76.35 28.70 -9.76
N PHE A 130 -76.42 27.42 -10.12
CA PHE A 130 -76.93 26.38 -9.23
C PHE A 130 -75.82 25.95 -8.28
N SER A 131 -76.04 26.08 -6.97
CA SER A 131 -75.03 25.59 -6.03
C SER A 131 -74.97 24.06 -5.99
N ARG A 132 -73.74 23.51 -6.03
CA ARG A 132 -73.41 22.08 -6.06
C ARG A 132 -73.75 21.34 -4.77
N SER A 133 -73.62 21.99 -3.61
CA SER A 133 -73.59 21.28 -2.31
C SER A 133 -74.76 21.61 -1.38
N ASN A 134 -75.30 22.82 -1.44
CA ASN A 134 -76.46 23.22 -0.68
C ASN A 134 -77.45 23.98 -1.56
N PRO A 135 -78.53 23.32 -2.01
CA PRO A 135 -79.62 24.02 -2.68
C PRO A 135 -80.40 24.80 -1.62
N TYR A 136 -79.99 26.04 -1.37
CA TYR A 136 -80.79 27.02 -0.61
C TYR A 136 -82.13 27.28 -1.31
N TYR A 137 -82.16 27.09 -2.64
CA TYR A 137 -83.33 27.18 -3.49
C TYR A 137 -84.28 25.95 -3.41
N ILE A 138 -83.93 24.90 -2.64
CA ILE A 138 -84.81 23.74 -2.39
C ILE A 138 -85.05 23.60 -0.89
N VAL A 139 -86.29 23.89 -0.48
CA VAL A 139 -86.72 23.82 0.92
C VAL A 139 -87.56 22.55 1.13
N LYS A 140 -86.96 21.56 1.80
CA LYS A 140 -87.68 20.35 2.24
C LYS A 140 -88.53 20.65 3.47
N GLN A 141 -89.55 19.83 3.69
CA GLN A 141 -90.29 19.83 4.96
C GLN A 141 -89.30 19.66 6.13
N GLY A 142 -89.38 20.55 7.13
CA GLY A 142 -88.48 20.56 8.29
C GLY A 142 -87.14 21.30 8.12
N LYS A 143 -86.68 21.57 6.88
CA LYS A 143 -85.40 22.27 6.61
C LYS A 143 -85.41 23.72 7.13
N ILE A 144 -86.58 24.35 7.20
CA ILE A 144 -86.73 25.71 7.72
C ILE A 144 -86.36 25.82 9.21
N ASN A 145 -86.79 24.85 10.03
CA ASN A 145 -86.47 24.82 11.45
C ASN A 145 -84.98 24.53 11.67
N GLN A 146 -84.39 23.64 10.85
CA GLN A 146 -82.96 23.35 10.88
C GLN A 146 -82.11 24.58 10.55
N MET A 147 -82.55 25.42 9.60
CA MET A 147 -81.85 26.66 9.27
C MET A 147 -81.91 27.67 10.42
N ALA A 148 -83.03 27.73 11.15
CA ALA A 148 -83.19 28.59 12.31
C ALA A 148 -82.30 28.16 13.50
N THR A 149 -82.10 26.86 13.70
CA THR A 149 -81.30 26.31 14.82
C THR A 149 -79.84 25.99 14.47
N ALA A 150 -79.41 26.19 13.22
CA ALA A 150 -78.04 25.89 12.79
C ALA A 150 -76.98 26.79 13.47
N PRO A 151 -75.77 26.27 13.74
CA PRO A 151 -74.67 27.06 14.29
C PRO A 151 -74.14 28.10 13.29
N ASP A 152 -73.57 29.19 13.81
CA ASP A 152 -73.10 30.32 13.00
C ASP A 152 -72.04 29.93 11.96
N SER A 153 -71.18 28.95 12.26
CA SER A 153 -70.20 28.42 11.31
C SER A 153 -70.85 27.79 10.07
N GLN A 154 -71.98 27.10 10.25
CA GLN A 154 -72.75 26.51 9.15
C GLN A 154 -73.51 27.58 8.38
N ARG A 155 -74.00 28.63 9.07
CA ARG A 155 -74.61 29.80 8.42
C ARG A 155 -73.60 30.60 7.60
N LEU A 156 -72.37 30.76 8.11
CA LEU A 156 -71.26 31.39 7.39
C LEU A 156 -70.85 30.56 6.17
N LYS A 157 -70.79 29.23 6.30
CA LYS A 157 -70.51 28.34 5.16
C LYS A 157 -71.56 28.49 4.07
N LEU A 158 -72.84 28.56 4.45
CA LEU A 158 -73.93 28.84 3.52
C LEU A 158 -73.79 30.24 2.88
N LEU A 159 -73.45 31.27 3.65
CA LEU A 159 -73.22 32.62 3.13
C LEU A 159 -72.08 32.66 2.11
N ARG A 160 -70.96 31.98 2.38
CA ARG A 160 -69.83 31.87 1.45
C ARG A 160 -70.20 31.13 0.17
N GLU A 161 -71.04 30.11 0.29
CA GLU A 161 -71.57 29.37 -0.85
C GLU A 161 -72.51 30.25 -1.71
N VAL A 162 -73.39 31.04 -1.09
CA VAL A 162 -74.24 32.02 -1.79
C VAL A 162 -73.42 33.14 -2.43
N ALA A 163 -72.34 33.59 -1.77
CA ALA A 163 -71.41 34.56 -2.33
C ALA A 163 -70.53 33.98 -3.46
N GLY A 164 -70.58 32.67 -3.71
CA GLY A 164 -69.81 32.01 -4.77
C GLY A 164 -68.30 31.95 -4.52
N THR A 165 -67.81 32.25 -3.31
CA THR A 165 -66.36 32.33 -3.04
C THR A 165 -65.69 30.98 -2.82
N ARG A 166 -66.48 29.91 -2.64
CA ARG A 166 -65.95 28.59 -2.29
C ARG A 166 -64.99 28.00 -3.33
N VAL A 167 -65.37 28.07 -4.62
CA VAL A 167 -64.54 27.53 -5.72
C VAL A 167 -63.20 28.26 -5.81
N TYR A 168 -63.22 29.58 -5.56
CA TYR A 168 -62.01 30.38 -5.51
C TYR A 168 -61.10 29.96 -4.34
N ASP A 169 -61.66 29.81 -3.14
CA ASP A 169 -60.90 29.39 -1.95
C ASP A 169 -60.25 28.00 -2.15
N GLU A 170 -61.02 27.02 -2.63
CA GLU A 170 -60.52 25.65 -2.90
C GLU A 170 -59.38 25.66 -3.94
N ARG A 171 -59.56 26.35 -5.07
CA ARG A 171 -58.52 26.45 -6.12
C ARG A 171 -57.29 27.20 -5.65
N LYS A 172 -57.46 28.23 -4.81
CA LYS A 172 -56.36 29.01 -4.25
C LYS A 172 -55.53 28.15 -3.30
N GLU A 173 -56.15 27.40 -2.40
CA GLU A 173 -55.46 26.49 -1.49
C GLU A 173 -54.67 25.40 -2.25
N GLU A 174 -55.28 24.79 -3.27
CA GLU A 174 -54.63 23.82 -4.14
C GLU A 174 -53.42 24.45 -4.87
N SER A 175 -53.58 25.65 -5.42
CA SER A 175 -52.51 26.36 -6.12
C SER A 175 -51.36 26.75 -5.19
N ILE A 176 -51.64 27.16 -3.95
CA ILE A 176 -50.61 27.47 -2.95
C ILE A 176 -49.83 26.20 -2.59
N SER A 177 -50.50 25.05 -2.46
CA SER A 177 -49.86 23.77 -2.21
C SER A 177 -48.89 23.40 -3.35
N LEU A 178 -49.35 23.48 -4.59
CA LEU A 178 -48.52 23.24 -5.78
C LEU A 178 -47.34 24.20 -5.86
N MET A 179 -47.56 25.49 -5.59
CA MET A 179 -46.50 26.50 -5.60
C MET A 179 -45.41 26.18 -4.55
N LYS A 180 -45.80 25.73 -3.36
CA LYS A 180 -44.86 25.30 -2.32
C LYS A 180 -44.03 24.09 -2.75
N GLU A 181 -44.65 23.11 -3.40
CA GLU A 181 -43.92 21.96 -3.96
C GLU A 181 -42.94 22.39 -5.06
N THR A 182 -43.35 23.31 -5.93
CA THR A 182 -42.45 23.81 -6.99
C THR A 182 -41.29 24.60 -6.43
N GLU A 183 -41.48 25.36 -5.35
CA GLU A 183 -40.39 26.10 -4.71
C GLU A 183 -39.34 25.15 -4.11
N GLY A 184 -39.77 24.08 -3.44
CA GLY A 184 -38.86 23.04 -2.95
C GLY A 184 -38.11 22.32 -4.09
N LYS A 185 -38.74 22.12 -5.25
CA LYS A 185 -38.05 21.58 -6.44
C LYS A 185 -37.00 22.56 -6.98
N ARG A 186 -37.30 23.86 -7.00
CA ARG A 186 -36.35 24.90 -7.46
C ARG A 186 -35.14 24.99 -6.55
N GLU A 187 -35.34 24.95 -5.23
CA GLU A 187 -34.25 24.95 -4.25
C GLU A 187 -33.30 23.77 -4.49
N LYS A 188 -33.85 22.57 -4.67
CA LYS A 188 -33.07 21.36 -4.98
C LYS A 188 -32.32 21.45 -6.31
N ILE A 189 -32.90 22.08 -7.33
CA ILE A 189 -32.22 22.31 -8.61
C ILE A 189 -31.03 23.26 -8.42
N ASN A 190 -31.19 24.34 -7.64
CA ASN A 190 -30.12 25.29 -7.38
C ASN A 190 -28.97 24.66 -6.58
N GLU A 191 -29.28 23.81 -5.61
CA GLU A 191 -28.27 23.04 -4.87
C GLU A 191 -27.46 22.12 -5.81
N LEU A 192 -28.14 21.39 -6.69
CA LEU A 192 -27.49 20.54 -7.68
C LEU A 192 -26.64 21.34 -8.67
N LEU A 193 -27.11 22.52 -9.10
CA LEU A 193 -26.32 23.39 -9.97
C LEU A 193 -25.03 23.84 -9.30
N LYS A 194 -25.08 24.23 -8.02
CA LYS A 194 -23.89 24.61 -7.27
C LYS A 194 -22.87 23.47 -7.18
N TYR A 195 -23.35 22.25 -6.96
CA TYR A 195 -22.48 21.07 -6.98
C TYR A 195 -21.86 20.82 -8.36
N ILE A 196 -22.63 21.01 -9.44
CA ILE A 196 -22.12 20.89 -10.81
C ILE A 196 -21.05 21.96 -11.08
N GLU A 197 -21.23 23.20 -10.63
CA GLU A 197 -20.24 24.27 -10.78
C GLU A 197 -18.95 23.94 -10.03
N GLU A 198 -19.04 23.45 -8.80
CA GLU A 198 -17.86 22.98 -8.04
C GLU A 198 -17.15 21.83 -8.77
N ARG A 199 -17.92 20.87 -9.29
CA ARG A 199 -17.34 19.76 -10.06
C ARG A 199 -16.67 20.25 -11.34
N LEU A 200 -17.23 21.26 -12.00
CA LEU A 200 -16.66 21.86 -13.21
C LEU A 200 -15.35 22.59 -12.90
N HIS A 201 -15.23 23.25 -11.74
CA HIS A 201 -13.96 23.83 -11.29
C HIS A 201 -12.89 22.76 -11.06
N THR A 202 -13.22 21.69 -10.31
CA THR A 202 -12.27 20.58 -10.10
C THR A 202 -11.82 19.95 -11.41
N LEU A 203 -12.71 19.86 -12.41
CA LEU A 203 -12.38 19.33 -13.73
C LEU A 203 -11.46 20.27 -14.53
N GLU A 204 -11.59 21.59 -14.37
CA GLU A 204 -10.65 22.55 -14.96
C GLU A 204 -9.26 22.44 -14.31
N ASP A 205 -9.19 22.24 -12.99
CA ASP A 205 -7.93 21.98 -12.28
C ASP A 205 -7.28 20.66 -12.77
N GLU A 206 -8.06 19.58 -12.87
CA GLU A 206 -7.61 18.28 -13.42
C GLU A 206 -7.11 18.42 -14.87
N LYS A 207 -7.74 19.27 -15.68
CA LYS A 207 -7.32 19.56 -17.06
C LYS A 207 -5.98 20.30 -17.11
N GLU A 208 -5.76 21.28 -16.24
CA GLU A 208 -4.48 21.98 -16.15
C GLU A 208 -3.37 21.02 -15.68
N GLU A 209 -3.65 20.18 -14.69
CA GLU A 209 -2.72 19.13 -14.24
C GLU A 209 -2.37 18.17 -15.39
N LEU A 210 -3.37 17.72 -16.16
CA LEU A 210 -3.17 16.87 -17.32
C LEU A 210 -2.34 17.57 -18.41
N ALA A 211 -2.54 18.86 -18.62
CA ALA A 211 -1.74 19.64 -19.57
C ALA A 211 -0.27 19.73 -19.14
N GLN A 212 -0.01 19.94 -17.85
CA GLN A 212 1.35 19.90 -17.29
C GLN A 212 1.97 18.50 -17.42
N TYR A 213 1.23 17.46 -17.08
CA TYR A 213 1.67 16.08 -17.29
C TYR A 213 2.04 15.83 -18.76
N GLN A 214 1.20 16.24 -19.70
CA GLN A 214 1.43 16.02 -21.12
C GLN A 214 2.62 16.82 -21.65
N LYS A 215 2.88 18.01 -21.10
CA LYS A 215 4.11 18.77 -21.38
C LYS A 215 5.35 17.99 -20.91
N TRP A 216 5.31 17.43 -19.71
CA TRP A 216 6.42 16.63 -19.17
C TRP A 216 6.59 15.29 -19.88
N ASP A 217 5.51 14.62 -20.27
CA ASP A 217 5.59 13.39 -21.06
C ASP A 217 6.17 13.67 -22.46
N LYS A 218 5.80 14.78 -23.10
CA LYS A 218 6.45 15.22 -24.36
C LYS A 218 7.96 15.43 -24.16
N MET A 219 8.36 16.05 -23.05
CA MET A 219 9.78 16.22 -22.72
C MET A 219 10.47 14.88 -22.46
N ARG A 220 9.85 13.98 -21.70
CA ARG A 220 10.35 12.62 -21.45
C ARG A 220 10.55 11.86 -22.76
N ARG A 221 9.56 11.89 -23.66
CA ARG A 221 9.63 11.25 -24.99
C ARG A 221 10.71 11.87 -25.88
N ALA A 222 10.92 13.19 -25.79
CA ALA A 222 12.01 13.85 -26.50
C ALA A 222 13.36 13.37 -25.96
N LEU A 223 13.54 13.30 -24.65
CA LEU A 223 14.76 12.77 -24.02
C LEU A 223 14.99 11.30 -24.37
N GLU A 224 13.95 10.48 -24.30
CA GLU A 224 13.98 9.06 -24.68
C GLU A 224 14.43 8.89 -26.15
N TYR A 225 13.87 9.71 -27.05
CA TYR A 225 14.33 9.75 -28.44
C TYR A 225 15.80 10.17 -28.56
N THR A 226 16.26 11.17 -27.79
CA THR A 226 17.68 11.56 -27.81
C THR A 226 18.61 10.47 -27.30
N ILE A 227 18.21 9.71 -26.27
CA ILE A 227 18.97 8.55 -25.76
C ILE A 227 19.07 7.49 -26.84
N TYR A 228 17.94 7.09 -27.45
CA TYR A 228 17.95 6.13 -28.55
C TYR A 228 18.78 6.61 -29.74
N ASN A 229 18.79 7.91 -30.02
CA ASN A 229 19.65 8.45 -31.08
C ASN A 229 21.14 8.37 -30.70
N GLN A 230 21.50 8.58 -29.44
CA GLN A 230 22.87 8.35 -28.96
C GLN A 230 23.27 6.87 -29.02
N GLU A 231 22.41 5.96 -28.56
CA GLU A 231 22.64 4.51 -28.64
C GLU A 231 22.79 4.05 -30.09
N LEU A 232 21.99 4.60 -31.00
CA LEU A 232 22.11 4.35 -32.44
C LEU A 232 23.44 4.85 -33.00
N ASN A 233 23.91 6.03 -32.58
CA ASN A 233 25.21 6.55 -32.97
C ASN A 233 26.36 5.71 -32.40
N GLU A 234 26.27 5.25 -31.15
CA GLU A 234 27.26 4.35 -30.55
C GLU A 234 27.29 3.00 -31.28
N THR A 235 26.12 2.48 -31.64
CA THR A 235 25.99 1.24 -32.41
C THR A 235 26.62 1.39 -33.80
N ARG A 236 26.43 2.53 -34.46
CA ARG A 236 27.10 2.86 -35.73
C ARG A 236 28.62 2.94 -35.56
N ALA A 237 29.10 3.63 -34.53
CA ALA A 237 30.54 3.72 -34.25
C ALA A 237 31.16 2.33 -33.99
N LYS A 238 30.47 1.46 -33.25
CA LYS A 238 30.88 0.06 -33.04
C LYS A 238 30.89 -0.74 -34.33
N LEU A 239 29.92 -0.52 -35.22
CA LEU A 239 29.90 -1.13 -36.55
C LEU A 239 31.10 -0.70 -37.40
N ASP A 240 31.43 0.60 -37.39
CA ASP A 240 32.57 1.14 -38.12
C ASP A 240 33.91 0.63 -37.57
N GLU A 241 34.02 0.49 -36.24
CA GLU A 241 35.19 -0.12 -35.60
C GLU A 241 35.33 -1.59 -36.00
N LEU A 242 34.22 -2.33 -36.03
CA LEU A 242 34.17 -3.73 -36.51
C LEU A 242 34.55 -3.85 -37.99
N SER A 243 34.11 -2.93 -38.85
CA SER A 243 34.52 -2.94 -40.26
C SER A 243 36.01 -2.64 -40.42
N SER A 244 36.55 -1.69 -39.67
CA SER A 244 38.00 -1.39 -39.67
C SER A 244 38.83 -2.58 -39.16
N LYS A 245 38.38 -3.26 -38.09
CA LYS A 245 38.99 -4.50 -37.61
C LYS A 245 38.94 -5.62 -38.66
N ARG A 246 37.83 -5.72 -39.41
CA ARG A 246 37.68 -6.70 -40.48
C ARG A 246 38.62 -6.42 -41.65
N GLU A 247 38.80 -5.16 -42.01
CA GLU A 247 39.71 -4.72 -43.08
C GLU A 247 41.17 -4.98 -42.69
N THR A 248 41.59 -4.56 -41.50
CA THR A 248 42.94 -4.85 -40.97
C THR A 248 43.22 -6.34 -40.80
N CYS A 249 42.21 -7.15 -40.44
CA CYS A 249 42.34 -8.61 -40.42
C CYS A 249 42.48 -9.18 -41.83
N GLY A 250 41.75 -8.62 -42.81
CA GLY A 250 41.89 -8.92 -44.23
C GLY A 250 43.30 -8.62 -44.75
N ASP A 251 43.86 -7.46 -44.41
CA ASP A 251 45.21 -7.05 -44.77
C ASP A 251 46.28 -7.93 -44.12
N LYS A 252 46.16 -8.23 -42.82
CA LYS A 252 47.05 -9.20 -42.15
C LYS A 252 46.97 -10.58 -42.79
N SER A 253 45.77 -11.04 -43.15
CA SER A 253 45.59 -12.32 -43.85
C SER A 253 46.25 -12.29 -45.23
N ARG A 254 46.23 -11.16 -45.93
CA ARG A 254 46.92 -10.96 -47.20
C ARG A 254 48.45 -10.96 -47.02
N GLN A 255 48.97 -10.19 -46.06
CA GLN A 255 50.40 -10.17 -45.71
C GLN A 255 50.93 -11.54 -45.30
N LEU A 256 50.15 -12.31 -44.52
CA LEU A 256 50.52 -13.67 -44.15
C LEU A 256 50.53 -14.63 -45.36
N ARG A 257 49.59 -14.47 -46.29
CA ARG A 257 49.60 -15.22 -47.55
C ARG A 257 50.82 -14.88 -48.40
N ASP A 258 51.16 -13.60 -48.52
CA ASP A 258 52.33 -13.15 -49.28
C ASP A 258 53.62 -13.66 -48.63
N ALA A 259 53.75 -13.54 -47.29
CA ALA A 259 54.89 -14.09 -46.55
C ALA A 259 55.00 -15.61 -46.63
N GLN A 260 53.87 -16.32 -46.67
CA GLN A 260 53.84 -17.76 -46.89
C GLN A 260 54.32 -18.12 -48.29
N GLN A 261 53.94 -17.34 -49.30
CA GLN A 261 54.40 -17.52 -50.68
C GLN A 261 55.90 -17.25 -50.80
N ASP A 262 56.40 -16.13 -50.26
CA ASP A 262 57.83 -15.82 -50.21
C ASP A 262 58.64 -16.91 -49.48
N ALA A 263 58.10 -17.46 -48.39
CA ALA A 263 58.76 -18.56 -47.67
C ALA A 263 58.81 -19.83 -48.52
N ARG A 264 57.76 -20.16 -49.27
CA ARG A 264 57.76 -21.28 -50.22
C ARG A 264 58.80 -21.09 -51.31
N ASP A 265 58.86 -19.90 -51.91
CA ASP A 265 59.81 -19.59 -52.97
C ASP A 265 61.27 -19.68 -52.45
N LYS A 266 61.52 -19.21 -51.21
CA LYS A 266 62.83 -19.37 -50.56
C LYS A 266 63.18 -20.82 -50.25
N VAL A 267 62.21 -21.65 -49.85
CA VAL A 267 62.43 -23.09 -49.65
C VAL A 267 62.82 -23.74 -50.96
N GLU A 268 62.12 -23.44 -52.06
CA GLU A 268 62.43 -23.98 -53.39
C GLU A 268 63.84 -23.58 -53.87
N GLU A 269 64.22 -22.31 -53.69
CA GLU A 269 65.58 -21.84 -54.01
C GLU A 269 66.63 -22.54 -53.14
N THR A 270 66.37 -22.70 -51.83
CA THR A 270 67.29 -23.39 -50.92
C THR A 270 67.43 -24.86 -51.32
N GLU A 271 66.35 -25.54 -51.70
CA GLU A 271 66.39 -26.90 -52.23
C GLU A 271 67.19 -27.00 -53.54
N ARG A 272 67.12 -25.98 -54.40
CA ARG A 272 67.97 -25.88 -55.60
C ARG A 272 69.44 -25.75 -55.22
N VAL A 273 69.79 -24.86 -54.30
CA VAL A 273 71.17 -24.66 -53.80
C VAL A 273 71.69 -25.93 -53.13
N VAL A 274 70.88 -26.63 -52.32
CA VAL A 274 71.26 -27.90 -51.70
C VAL A 274 71.55 -28.97 -52.74
N ARG A 275 70.74 -29.06 -53.82
CA ARG A 275 71.02 -29.98 -54.94
C ARG A 275 72.34 -29.65 -55.62
N GLU A 276 72.62 -28.38 -55.88
CA GLU A 276 73.88 -27.93 -56.48
C GLU A 276 75.09 -28.22 -55.58
N LEU A 277 74.98 -27.92 -54.29
CA LEU A 277 76.03 -28.21 -53.30
C LEU A 277 76.27 -29.71 -53.15
N LYS A 278 75.21 -30.55 -53.15
CA LYS A 278 75.37 -32.01 -53.17
C LYS A 278 76.15 -32.48 -54.40
N SER A 279 75.88 -31.90 -55.57
CA SER A 279 76.63 -32.18 -56.80
C SER A 279 78.11 -31.76 -56.66
N LYS A 280 78.38 -30.56 -56.13
CA LYS A 280 79.75 -30.08 -55.88
C LYS A 280 80.51 -30.92 -54.86
N ILE A 281 79.84 -31.37 -53.79
CA ILE A 281 80.43 -32.26 -52.78
C ILE A 281 80.75 -33.63 -53.40
N SER A 282 79.90 -34.15 -54.28
CA SER A 282 80.17 -35.39 -55.01
C SER A 282 81.43 -35.26 -55.86
N ALA A 283 81.51 -34.20 -56.68
CA ALA A 283 82.68 -33.92 -57.50
C ALA A 283 83.96 -33.74 -56.67
N GLY A 284 83.89 -32.98 -55.56
CA GLY A 284 85.05 -32.79 -54.67
C GLY A 284 85.47 -34.06 -53.92
N LYS A 285 84.55 -35.01 -53.66
CA LYS A 285 84.90 -36.32 -53.11
C LYS A 285 85.67 -37.17 -54.11
N GLU A 286 85.22 -37.21 -55.36
CA GLU A 286 85.92 -37.89 -56.45
C GLU A 286 87.34 -37.31 -56.66
N GLU A 287 87.46 -35.98 -56.66
CA GLU A 287 88.76 -35.30 -56.77
C GLU A 287 89.68 -35.60 -55.58
N ARG A 288 89.15 -35.61 -54.35
CA ARG A 288 89.92 -35.97 -53.15
C ARG A 288 90.42 -37.41 -53.20
N GLU A 289 89.63 -38.33 -53.73
CA GLU A 289 90.00 -39.74 -53.87
C GLU A 289 91.13 -39.92 -54.89
N GLN A 290 91.07 -39.20 -56.02
CA GLN A 290 92.15 -39.14 -57.01
C GLN A 290 93.45 -38.57 -56.42
N LEU A 291 93.39 -37.42 -55.74
CA LEU A 291 94.55 -36.82 -55.09
C LEU A 291 95.11 -37.71 -53.95
N GLY A 292 94.24 -38.46 -53.26
CA GLY A 292 94.64 -39.44 -52.27
C GLY A 292 95.48 -40.57 -52.85
N ALA A 293 95.09 -41.07 -54.02
CA ALA A 293 95.85 -42.09 -54.76
C ALA A 293 97.21 -41.55 -55.22
N GLU A 294 97.27 -40.33 -55.76
CA GLU A 294 98.53 -39.68 -56.15
C GLU A 294 99.47 -39.47 -54.97
N ARG A 295 98.95 -39.01 -53.83
CA ARG A 295 99.75 -38.82 -52.60
C ARG A 295 100.36 -40.12 -52.11
N GLN A 296 99.63 -41.24 -52.16
CA GLN A 296 100.15 -42.55 -51.78
C GLN A 296 101.32 -42.99 -52.67
N GLU A 297 101.25 -42.68 -53.97
CA GLU A 297 102.33 -42.99 -54.91
C GLU A 297 103.58 -42.13 -54.62
N GLN A 298 103.40 -40.83 -54.35
CA GLN A 298 104.49 -39.94 -53.96
C GLN A 298 105.18 -40.35 -52.65
N ILE A 299 104.40 -40.83 -51.66
CA ILE A 299 104.96 -41.32 -50.38
C ILE A 299 105.87 -42.53 -50.64
N LYS A 300 105.47 -43.50 -51.48
CA LYS A 300 106.30 -44.65 -51.84
C LYS A 300 107.63 -44.23 -52.48
N GLN A 301 107.59 -43.26 -53.38
CA GLN A 301 108.81 -42.73 -54.01
C GLN A 301 109.73 -42.07 -52.98
N ARG A 302 109.18 -41.30 -52.04
CA ARG A 302 109.94 -40.65 -50.96
C ARG A 302 110.58 -41.67 -50.02
N THR A 303 109.88 -42.74 -49.63
CA THR A 303 110.45 -43.78 -48.75
C THR A 303 111.64 -44.49 -49.40
N LYS A 304 111.57 -44.69 -50.72
CA LYS A 304 112.65 -45.29 -51.52
C LYS A 304 113.91 -44.41 -51.52
N LEU A 305 113.74 -43.09 -51.54
CA LEU A 305 114.84 -42.11 -51.45
C LEU A 305 115.40 -41.99 -50.03
N GLU A 306 114.56 -42.02 -49.00
CA GLU A 306 114.99 -41.95 -47.59
C GLU A 306 115.88 -43.14 -47.20
N LEU A 307 115.53 -44.37 -47.63
CA LEU A 307 116.37 -45.55 -47.42
C LEU A 307 117.76 -45.38 -48.06
N LYS A 308 117.81 -44.88 -49.30
CA LYS A 308 119.05 -44.63 -50.04
C LYS A 308 119.92 -43.54 -49.40
N THR A 309 119.29 -42.58 -48.73
CA THR A 309 119.99 -41.51 -47.99
C THR A 309 120.59 -42.04 -46.69
N LYS A 310 119.91 -42.99 -46.04
CA LYS A 310 120.36 -43.61 -44.78
C LYS A 310 121.60 -44.49 -45.00
N ASP A 311 121.62 -45.27 -46.08
CA ASP A 311 122.80 -46.06 -46.46
C ASP A 311 124.05 -45.17 -46.67
N LEU A 312 123.89 -43.98 -47.27
CA LEU A 312 124.97 -42.99 -47.45
C LEU A 312 125.40 -42.31 -46.14
N GLN A 313 124.52 -42.21 -45.13
CA GLN A 313 124.87 -41.66 -43.82
C GLN A 313 125.73 -42.61 -42.99
N ASP A 314 125.54 -43.92 -43.13
CA ASP A 314 126.35 -44.92 -42.42
C ASP A 314 127.79 -45.01 -42.98
N GLU A 315 128.00 -44.76 -44.29
CA GLU A 315 129.35 -44.57 -44.88
C GLU A 315 130.06 -43.31 -44.34
N LEU A 316 129.31 -42.25 -44.05
CA LEU A 316 129.81 -40.97 -43.52
C LEU A 316 130.22 -41.07 -42.04
N ALA A 317 129.53 -41.92 -41.26
CA ALA A 317 129.84 -42.16 -39.85
C ALA A 317 131.24 -42.80 -39.67
N GLY A 318 131.64 -43.73 -40.55
CA GLY A 318 132.97 -44.35 -40.54
C GLY A 318 134.13 -43.35 -40.75
N ASN A 319 133.92 -42.33 -41.61
CA ASN A 319 134.90 -41.25 -41.83
C ASN A 319 135.01 -40.25 -40.66
N SER A 320 133.96 -40.12 -39.84
CA SER A 320 133.90 -39.16 -38.72
C SER A 320 134.81 -39.53 -37.54
N GLU A 321 135.12 -40.82 -37.37
CA GLU A 321 135.96 -41.34 -36.29
C GLU A 321 137.45 -40.98 -36.49
N GLN A 322 137.89 -40.88 -37.75
CA GLN A 322 139.21 -40.35 -38.13
C GLN A 322 139.35 -38.86 -37.80
N ARG A 323 138.27 -38.07 -37.89
CA ARG A 323 138.25 -36.62 -37.59
C ARG A 323 138.33 -36.30 -36.09
N LYS A 324 137.88 -37.20 -35.21
CA LYS A 324 137.97 -37.01 -33.74
C LYS A 324 139.41 -37.03 -33.20
N ARG A 325 140.36 -37.69 -33.87
CA ARG A 325 141.78 -37.63 -33.50
C ARG A 325 142.37 -36.23 -33.73
N LEU A 326 141.99 -35.56 -34.83
CA LEU A 326 142.43 -34.20 -35.17
C LEU A 326 141.84 -33.12 -34.24
N LEU A 327 140.65 -33.34 -33.67
CA LEU A 327 140.00 -32.38 -32.75
C LEU A 327 140.68 -32.27 -31.38
N LYS A 328 141.43 -33.28 -30.93
CA LYS A 328 142.22 -33.20 -29.69
C LYS A 328 143.37 -32.19 -29.78
N GLU A 329 143.86 -31.86 -30.98
CA GLU A 329 144.83 -30.77 -31.16
C GLU A 329 144.19 -29.38 -30.97
N ARG A 330 142.88 -29.24 -31.24
CA ARG A 330 142.13 -27.97 -31.07
C ARG A 330 141.87 -27.62 -29.61
N GLN A 331 141.90 -28.60 -28.70
CA GLN A 331 141.73 -28.41 -27.26
C GLN A 331 142.75 -27.43 -26.67
N LYS A 332 143.96 -27.34 -27.22
CA LYS A 332 145.02 -26.42 -26.77
C LYS A 332 144.80 -24.94 -27.13
N LEU A 333 143.82 -24.64 -28.00
CA LEU A 333 143.63 -23.31 -28.57
C LEU A 333 142.54 -22.47 -27.87
N LEU A 334 141.69 -23.09 -27.04
CA LEU A 334 140.56 -22.42 -26.40
C LEU A 334 140.76 -22.08 -24.91
N GLU A 335 141.86 -22.51 -24.30
CA GLU A 335 142.38 -21.94 -23.04
C GLU A 335 142.58 -20.40 -23.13
N LYS A 336 142.59 -19.84 -24.35
CA LYS A 336 142.54 -18.39 -24.63
C LYS A 336 141.17 -17.71 -24.45
N ILE A 337 140.07 -18.46 -24.35
CA ILE A 337 138.71 -17.89 -24.21
C ILE A 337 138.34 -17.62 -22.74
N GLU A 338 138.95 -18.36 -21.81
CA GLU A 338 138.73 -18.25 -20.36
C GLU A 338 139.09 -16.85 -19.81
N GLU A 339 139.97 -16.13 -20.50
CA GLU A 339 140.37 -14.75 -20.21
C GLU A 339 139.24 -13.72 -20.38
N LYS A 340 138.24 -14.01 -21.24
CA LYS A 340 137.10 -13.11 -21.52
C LYS A 340 135.90 -13.28 -20.60
N GLN A 341 135.87 -14.31 -19.74
CA GLN A 341 134.78 -14.54 -18.78
C GLN A 341 134.91 -13.75 -17.48
N ASN A 342 136.08 -13.17 -17.18
CA ASN A 342 136.29 -12.36 -15.97
C ASN A 342 135.76 -10.91 -16.06
N GLU A 343 135.49 -10.37 -17.26
CA GLU A 343 135.03 -8.97 -17.43
C GLU A 343 133.54 -8.74 -17.13
N LEU A 344 132.68 -9.77 -17.09
CA LEU A 344 131.22 -9.57 -16.99
C LEU A 344 130.65 -9.65 -15.56
N GLN A 345 131.38 -10.28 -14.63
CA GLN A 345 130.95 -10.50 -13.23
C GLN A 345 130.86 -9.22 -12.37
N GLU A 346 131.33 -8.06 -12.83
CA GLU A 346 131.31 -6.80 -12.06
C GLU A 346 130.01 -5.98 -12.17
N THR A 347 129.14 -6.24 -13.15
CA THR A 347 128.08 -5.27 -13.55
C THR A 347 126.69 -5.53 -12.93
N GLU A 348 126.47 -6.69 -12.31
CA GLU A 348 125.14 -7.19 -11.90
C GLU A 348 124.59 -6.70 -10.52
N PRO A 349 125.39 -6.42 -9.47
CA PRO A 349 124.84 -6.13 -8.13
C PRO A 349 124.44 -4.67 -7.86
N LYS A 350 124.76 -3.71 -8.74
CA LYS A 350 124.49 -2.27 -8.50
C LYS A 350 123.03 -1.83 -8.78
N PHE A 351 122.25 -2.62 -9.54
CA PHE A 351 120.90 -2.25 -9.97
C PHE A 351 119.79 -2.56 -8.93
N ASN A 352 119.98 -3.55 -8.06
CA ASN A 352 118.93 -3.99 -7.12
C ASN A 352 118.82 -3.15 -5.83
N MET A 353 119.81 -2.29 -5.51
CA MET A 353 119.84 -1.52 -4.25
C MET A 353 119.02 -0.22 -4.27
N VAL A 354 118.60 0.26 -5.45
CA VAL A 354 117.91 1.54 -5.62
C VAL A 354 116.38 1.42 -5.49
N LYS A 355 115.81 0.23 -5.76
CA LYS A 355 114.35 0.00 -5.78
C LYS A 355 113.70 -0.09 -4.39
N GLU A 356 114.46 -0.46 -3.36
CA GLU A 356 113.97 -0.67 -1.98
C GLU A 356 113.93 0.59 -1.08
N LYS A 357 114.42 1.74 -1.58
CA LYS A 357 114.43 3.02 -0.85
C LYS A 357 113.20 3.89 -1.11
N GLU A 358 112.49 3.68 -2.21
CA GLU A 358 111.36 4.51 -2.65
C GLU A 358 110.04 4.18 -1.92
N GLU A 359 109.79 2.89 -1.63
CA GLU A 359 108.54 2.43 -0.99
C GLU A 359 108.42 2.80 0.51
N ARG A 360 109.52 3.13 1.20
CA ARG A 360 109.51 3.47 2.64
C ARG A 360 109.19 4.95 2.94
N GLY A 361 109.23 5.84 1.95
CA GLY A 361 109.03 7.29 2.13
C GLY A 361 107.57 7.74 2.13
N ILE A 362 106.70 7.04 1.40
CA ILE A 362 105.32 7.47 1.14
C ILE A 362 104.40 7.25 2.35
N SER A 363 104.71 6.27 3.22
CA SER A 363 103.85 5.92 4.37
C SER A 363 104.02 6.83 5.61
N ARG A 364 105.07 7.67 5.71
CA ARG A 364 105.31 8.53 6.89
C ARG A 364 104.71 9.93 6.79
N LEU A 365 104.40 10.42 5.58
CA LEU A 365 103.90 11.79 5.38
C LEU A 365 102.41 11.94 5.73
N ALA A 366 101.63 10.85 5.66
CA ALA A 366 100.19 10.88 5.87
C ALA A 366 99.79 10.96 7.36
N GLN A 367 100.62 10.45 8.28
CA GLN A 367 100.30 10.38 9.73
C GLN A 367 100.54 11.72 10.46
N ALA A 368 101.54 12.52 10.03
CA ALA A 368 101.93 13.76 10.72
C ALA A 368 101.02 14.98 10.41
N THR A 369 100.11 14.87 9.44
CA THR A 369 99.26 16.00 9.01
C THR A 369 97.93 16.05 9.77
N GLN A 370 97.53 14.95 10.40
CA GLN A 370 96.24 14.81 11.10
C GLN A 370 96.31 15.19 12.61
N GLU A 371 97.51 15.19 13.23
CA GLU A 371 97.71 15.63 14.62
C GLU A 371 97.85 17.16 14.78
N ARG A 372 98.01 17.92 13.69
CA ARG A 372 98.27 19.37 13.73
C ARG A 372 97.00 20.24 13.84
N THR A 373 95.84 19.73 13.47
CA THR A 373 94.58 20.52 13.41
C THR A 373 93.74 20.47 14.68
N ASP A 374 93.97 19.52 15.59
CA ASP A 374 93.19 19.36 16.83
C ASP A 374 93.73 20.18 18.03
N LEU A 375 94.91 20.81 17.90
CA LEU A 375 95.59 21.53 19.00
C LEU A 375 95.33 23.05 19.06
N TYR A 376 94.61 23.65 18.11
CA TYR A 376 94.44 25.11 18.02
C TYR A 376 93.10 25.68 18.54
N ALA A 377 92.23 24.88 19.16
CA ALA A 377 90.89 25.33 19.58
C ALA A 377 90.57 25.21 21.09
N LYS A 378 91.57 25.11 21.99
CA LYS A 378 91.35 25.09 23.45
C LYS A 378 92.26 26.07 24.23
N GLN A 379 91.61 26.94 25.04
CA GLN A 379 92.10 27.91 26.06
C GLN A 379 92.62 29.28 25.57
N GLY A 380 92.34 30.44 26.21
CA GLY A 380 91.64 30.79 27.46
C GLY A 380 91.68 32.33 27.71
N ARG A 381 90.83 32.85 28.62
CA ARG A 381 90.72 34.27 29.06
C ARG A 381 91.80 34.66 30.09
N GLY A 382 92.20 35.95 30.15
CA GLY A 382 92.70 36.56 31.41
C GLY A 382 93.61 37.81 31.38
N SER A 383 93.02 38.97 31.69
CA SER A 383 93.55 40.13 32.47
C SER A 383 94.54 41.14 31.87
N GLN A 384 94.30 42.42 32.20
CA GLN A 384 95.29 43.51 32.23
C GLN A 384 94.77 44.62 33.15
N PHE A 385 95.56 45.05 34.15
CA PHE A 385 95.89 46.47 34.40
C PHE A 385 96.92 46.59 35.53
N THR A 386 97.81 47.55 35.36
CA THR A 386 99.26 47.41 35.57
C THR A 386 99.83 48.67 36.25
N SER A 387 99.23 49.17 37.34
CA SER A 387 99.88 50.17 38.22
C SER A 387 99.21 50.31 39.60
N LYS A 388 100.02 50.54 40.64
CA LYS A 388 99.63 50.59 42.06
C LYS A 388 99.00 51.93 42.48
N GLU A 389 99.26 53.01 41.74
CA GLU A 389 98.80 54.37 42.11
C GLU A 389 97.36 54.67 41.64
N GLU A 390 96.84 53.97 40.62
CA GLU A 390 95.43 54.05 40.22
C GLU A 390 94.52 53.20 41.14
N ARG A 391 95.05 52.15 41.76
CA ARG A 391 94.30 51.29 42.70
C ARG A 391 93.94 52.03 44.00
N ASP A 392 94.85 52.83 44.54
CA ASP A 392 94.66 53.47 45.86
C ASP A 392 93.76 54.72 45.82
N LYS A 393 93.52 55.30 44.63
CA LYS A 393 92.62 56.45 44.44
C LYS A 393 91.14 56.05 44.34
N TRP A 394 90.86 54.81 43.90
CA TRP A 394 89.49 54.25 43.81
C TRP A 394 88.99 53.76 45.19
N ILE A 395 89.83 53.05 45.95
CA ILE A 395 89.44 52.43 47.22
C ILE A 395 89.03 53.46 48.30
N LYS A 396 89.64 54.65 48.32
CA LYS A 396 89.33 55.68 49.34
C LYS A 396 87.99 56.40 49.12
N LYS A 397 87.37 56.31 47.94
CA LYS A 397 86.08 56.98 47.66
C LYS A 397 84.88 56.11 48.02
N GLU A 398 85.01 54.79 47.90
CA GLU A 398 83.92 53.84 48.13
C GLU A 398 83.61 53.64 49.63
N LEU A 399 84.65 53.64 50.48
CA LEU A 399 84.53 53.39 51.93
C LEU A 399 83.73 54.45 52.70
N LYS A 400 83.61 55.68 52.19
CA LYS A 400 82.89 56.76 52.90
C LYS A 400 81.37 56.74 52.69
N SER A 401 80.88 56.00 51.70
CA SER A 401 79.44 55.90 51.40
C SER A 401 78.72 54.79 52.17
N LEU A 402 79.44 53.75 52.60
CA LEU A 402 78.85 52.55 53.18
C LEU A 402 78.52 52.66 54.68
N ASP A 403 79.22 53.50 55.45
CA ASP A 403 78.97 53.61 56.90
C ASP A 403 77.65 54.34 57.25
N GLN A 404 77.17 55.24 56.39
CA GLN A 404 75.97 56.02 56.67
C GLN A 404 74.69 55.17 56.56
N ALA A 405 74.68 54.13 55.72
CA ALA A 405 73.50 53.30 55.45
C ALA A 405 73.17 52.28 56.56
N ILE A 406 74.13 51.93 57.42
CA ILE A 406 73.97 50.86 58.41
C ILE A 406 73.14 51.31 59.63
N ASN A 407 73.21 52.59 60.01
CA ASN A 407 72.56 53.07 61.24
C ASN A 407 71.04 53.23 61.13
N ASP A 408 70.49 53.56 59.95
CA ASP A 408 69.05 53.74 59.78
C ASP A 408 68.26 52.43 59.87
N LYS A 409 68.86 51.31 59.43
CA LYS A 409 68.15 50.01 59.42
C LYS A 409 67.93 49.42 60.81
N LYS A 410 68.76 49.75 61.80
CA LYS A 410 68.59 49.21 63.16
C LYS A 410 67.35 49.75 63.88
N ARG A 411 66.90 50.98 63.59
CA ARG A 411 65.72 51.56 64.28
C ARG A 411 64.38 50.97 63.82
N GLN A 412 64.27 50.55 62.56
CA GLN A 412 63.01 50.01 62.01
C GLN A 412 62.61 48.65 62.63
N ILE A 413 63.57 47.82 63.05
CA ILE A 413 63.29 46.46 63.52
C ILE A 413 62.56 46.46 64.87
N ALA A 414 62.85 47.42 65.75
CA ALA A 414 62.28 47.42 67.11
C ALA A 414 60.77 47.71 67.16
N ALA A 415 60.21 48.47 66.20
CA ALA A 415 58.80 48.83 66.20
C ALA A 415 57.88 47.65 65.80
N ILE A 416 58.32 46.83 64.84
CA ILE A 416 57.49 45.77 64.24
C ILE A 416 57.16 44.66 65.25
N ASN A 417 58.05 44.35 66.19
CA ASN A 417 57.84 43.25 67.12
C ASN A 417 56.71 43.50 68.12
N LYS A 418 56.37 44.76 68.42
CA LYS A 418 55.33 45.07 69.41
C LYS A 418 53.91 44.86 68.86
N ASP A 419 53.66 45.15 67.58
CA ASP A 419 52.33 44.98 66.96
C ASP A 419 51.91 43.50 66.82
N LEU A 420 52.89 42.58 66.83
CA LEU A 420 52.65 41.15 66.64
C LEU A 420 51.91 40.51 67.83
N GLU A 421 52.26 40.89 69.07
CA GLU A 421 51.66 40.31 70.28
C GLU A 421 50.16 40.65 70.43
N ASP A 422 49.77 41.90 70.15
CA ASP A 422 48.37 42.33 70.29
C ASP A 422 47.42 41.60 69.32
N THR A 423 47.95 41.13 68.19
CA THR A 423 47.15 40.48 67.14
C THR A 423 46.77 39.03 67.50
N GLU A 424 47.60 38.32 68.25
CA GLU A 424 47.38 36.91 68.58
C GLU A 424 46.21 36.71 69.56
N THR A 425 46.07 37.58 70.56
CA THR A 425 45.04 37.46 71.59
C THR A 425 43.61 37.60 71.05
N ASN A 426 43.40 38.43 70.03
CA ASN A 426 42.08 38.60 69.40
C ASN A 426 41.66 37.41 68.53
N LYS A 427 42.62 36.61 68.04
CA LYS A 427 42.34 35.45 67.19
C LYS A 427 41.67 34.32 67.98
N GLU A 428 42.08 34.08 69.22
CA GLU A 428 41.59 32.96 70.02
C GLU A 428 40.10 33.10 70.37
N LYS A 429 39.65 34.29 70.77
CA LYS A 429 38.24 34.54 71.14
C LYS A 429 37.26 34.33 69.97
N ASN A 430 37.66 34.67 68.76
CA ASN A 430 36.82 34.47 67.57
C ASN A 430 36.71 32.98 67.18
N LEU A 431 37.72 32.17 67.51
CA LEU A 431 37.72 30.74 67.19
C LEU A 431 36.63 29.98 67.96
N GLU A 432 36.42 30.30 69.24
CA GLU A 432 35.41 29.61 70.08
C GLU A 432 33.97 29.90 69.66
N GLN A 433 33.66 31.10 69.15
CA GLN A 433 32.32 31.41 68.67
C GLN A 433 32.01 30.69 67.35
N TYR A 434 33.03 30.50 66.51
CA TYR A 434 32.90 29.82 65.22
C TYR A 434 32.55 28.33 65.39
N THR A 435 33.14 27.64 66.37
CA THR A 435 32.94 26.20 66.56
C THR A 435 31.52 25.82 66.97
N LYS A 436 30.86 26.62 67.82
CA LYS A 436 29.46 26.36 68.22
C LYS A 436 28.50 26.51 67.05
N LEU A 437 28.68 27.55 66.24
CA LEU A 437 27.82 27.82 65.10
C LEU A 437 27.96 26.75 64.00
N ASP A 438 29.14 26.15 63.87
CA ASP A 438 29.41 25.06 62.92
C ASP A 438 28.66 23.77 63.28
N GLN A 439 28.49 23.48 64.56
CA GLN A 439 27.75 22.28 65.03
C GLN A 439 26.25 22.36 64.67
N ASP A 440 25.58 23.47 64.99
CA ASP A 440 24.15 23.66 64.67
C ASP A 440 23.89 23.62 63.15
N LEU A 441 24.84 24.14 62.36
CA LEU A 441 24.74 24.15 60.91
C LEU A 441 24.83 22.73 60.32
N ASN A 442 25.60 21.84 60.94
CA ASN A 442 25.73 20.45 60.51
C ASN A 442 24.47 19.62 60.81
N GLU A 443 23.78 19.84 61.93
CA GLU A 443 22.53 19.12 62.24
C GLU A 443 21.38 19.44 61.27
N VAL A 444 21.24 20.70 60.85
CA VAL A 444 20.19 21.04 59.89
C VAL A 444 20.55 20.55 58.47
N LYS A 445 21.83 20.51 58.12
CA LYS A 445 22.27 19.93 56.84
C LYS A 445 21.87 18.46 56.71
N THR A 446 22.11 17.62 57.73
CA THR A 446 21.78 16.19 57.66
C THR A 446 20.28 15.94 57.49
N ARG A 447 19.43 16.73 58.17
CA ARG A 447 17.98 16.61 58.06
C ARG A 447 17.44 17.03 56.68
N VAL A 448 18.04 18.05 56.08
CA VAL A 448 17.72 18.46 54.70
C VAL A 448 18.13 17.37 53.70
N GLU A 449 19.30 16.75 53.88
CA GLU A 449 19.77 15.66 53.02
C GLU A 449 18.85 14.43 53.07
N GLU A 450 18.34 14.06 54.25
CA GLU A 450 17.40 12.94 54.40
C GLU A 450 16.05 13.19 53.72
N LEU A 451 15.50 14.40 53.86
CA LEU A 451 14.25 14.78 53.21
C LEU A 451 14.40 14.87 51.69
N ASP A 452 15.53 15.39 51.20
CA ASP A 452 15.82 15.44 49.77
C ASP A 452 15.93 14.00 49.20
N LYS A 453 16.59 13.05 49.90
CA LYS A 453 16.63 11.63 49.48
C LYS A 453 15.24 11.03 49.31
N LYS A 454 14.36 11.16 50.32
CA LYS A 454 12.98 10.65 50.25
C LYS A 454 12.16 11.30 49.14
N TYR A 455 12.37 12.61 48.91
CA TYR A 455 11.73 13.32 47.81
C TYR A 455 12.17 12.77 46.45
N TYR A 456 13.47 12.55 46.24
CA TYR A 456 14.00 11.99 45.00
C TYR A 456 13.55 10.55 44.76
N GLU A 457 13.48 9.70 45.79
CA GLU A 457 12.95 8.33 45.66
C GLU A 457 11.51 8.32 45.17
N VAL A 458 10.63 9.11 45.80
CA VAL A 458 9.22 9.21 45.42
C VAL A 458 9.05 9.84 44.03
N LYS A 459 9.87 10.84 43.70
CA LYS A 459 9.87 11.48 42.39
C LYS A 459 10.30 10.51 41.29
N ASN A 460 11.41 9.81 41.48
CA ASN A 460 11.91 8.82 40.52
C ASN A 460 10.88 7.71 40.31
N ARG A 461 10.26 7.21 41.38
CA ARG A 461 9.23 6.17 41.27
C ARG A 461 8.00 6.63 40.50
N LYS A 462 7.59 7.89 40.66
CA LYS A 462 6.50 8.49 39.88
C LYS A 462 6.90 8.62 38.40
N ASP A 463 8.11 9.10 38.13
CA ASP A 463 8.60 9.30 36.76
C ASP A 463 8.78 7.96 36.02
N GLU A 464 9.20 6.90 36.72
CA GLU A 464 9.21 5.51 36.22
C GLU A 464 7.82 5.02 35.81
N LEU A 465 6.85 5.08 36.73
CA LEU A 465 5.47 4.64 36.46
C LEU A 465 4.80 5.47 35.35
N GLN A 466 5.13 6.76 35.27
CA GLN A 466 4.63 7.63 34.21
C GLN A 466 5.25 7.29 32.84
N SER A 467 6.52 6.90 32.82
CA SER A 467 7.20 6.44 31.61
C SER A 467 6.66 5.10 31.14
N GLU A 468 6.45 4.15 32.06
CA GLU A 468 5.84 2.85 31.80
C GLU A 468 4.41 2.99 31.26
N ARG A 469 3.59 3.89 31.86
CA ARG A 469 2.25 4.21 31.35
C ARG A 469 2.30 4.75 29.92
N ASN A 470 3.21 5.69 29.66
CA ASN A 470 3.33 6.30 28.32
C ASN A 470 3.82 5.27 27.29
N TYR A 471 4.66 4.31 27.69
CA TYR A 471 5.09 3.20 26.86
C TYR A 471 3.90 2.28 26.51
N LEU A 472 3.17 1.79 27.52
CA LEU A 472 2.00 0.92 27.32
C LEU A 472 0.89 1.61 26.53
N TRP A 473 0.68 2.91 26.71
CA TRP A 473 -0.30 3.68 25.92
C TRP A 473 0.10 3.78 24.44
N ARG A 474 1.40 3.90 24.13
CA ARG A 474 1.89 3.86 22.75
C ARG A 474 1.71 2.46 22.15
N GLU A 475 2.02 1.40 22.90
CA GLU A 475 1.76 0.03 22.47
C GLU A 475 0.26 -0.22 22.25
N GLU A 476 -0.62 0.23 23.14
CA GLU A 476 -2.08 0.11 22.97
C GLU A 476 -2.54 0.79 21.67
N ASN A 477 -2.08 2.00 21.39
CA ASN A 477 -2.44 2.70 20.17
C ASN A 477 -1.89 2.00 18.91
N ALA A 478 -0.67 1.47 18.97
CA ALA A 478 -0.08 0.73 17.86
C ALA A 478 -0.88 -0.55 17.57
N GLU A 479 -1.24 -1.31 18.60
CA GLU A 479 -2.07 -2.52 18.49
C GLU A 479 -3.50 -2.20 18.04
N GLN A 480 -4.09 -1.09 18.51
CA GLN A 480 -5.40 -0.62 18.03
C GLN A 480 -5.37 -0.26 16.54
N GLN A 481 -4.30 0.39 16.07
CA GLN A 481 -4.11 0.68 14.64
C GLN A 481 -3.90 -0.60 13.82
N ALA A 482 -3.09 -1.54 14.33
CA ALA A 482 -2.88 -2.84 13.68
C ALA A 482 -4.18 -3.63 13.58
N LEU A 483 -4.99 -3.63 14.63
CA LEU A 483 -6.32 -4.26 14.66
C LEU A 483 -7.29 -3.60 13.68
N ALA A 484 -7.30 -2.27 13.58
CA ALA A 484 -8.12 -1.55 12.61
C ALA A 484 -7.71 -1.88 11.16
N ALA A 485 -6.41 -1.90 10.87
CA ALA A 485 -5.88 -2.26 9.57
C ALA A 485 -6.22 -3.71 9.20
N LYS A 486 -6.11 -4.65 10.15
CA LYS A 486 -6.47 -6.06 9.93
C LYS A 486 -7.98 -6.26 9.73
N ARG A 487 -8.83 -5.50 10.44
CA ARG A 487 -10.27 -5.47 10.18
C ARG A 487 -10.59 -5.01 8.76
N GLU A 488 -9.94 -3.94 8.31
CA GLU A 488 -10.11 -3.42 6.95
C GLU A 488 -9.61 -4.44 5.89
N GLU A 489 -8.49 -5.11 6.15
CA GLU A 489 -7.96 -6.19 5.30
C GLU A 489 -8.96 -7.35 5.19
N LEU A 490 -9.55 -7.78 6.32
CA LEU A 490 -10.57 -8.82 6.35
C LEU A 490 -11.82 -8.41 5.56
N GLU A 491 -12.30 -7.18 5.72
CA GLU A 491 -13.47 -6.67 5.00
C GLU A 491 -13.22 -6.62 3.49
N LYS A 492 -12.04 -6.16 3.06
CA LYS A 492 -11.65 -6.18 1.64
C LYS A 492 -11.63 -7.60 1.07
N LYS A 493 -11.02 -8.56 1.79
CA LYS A 493 -11.01 -9.97 1.37
C LYS A 493 -12.42 -10.57 1.31
N GLN A 494 -13.28 -10.25 2.27
CA GLN A 494 -14.69 -10.63 2.26
C GLN A 494 -15.43 -10.06 1.04
N GLN A 495 -15.21 -8.79 0.71
CA GLN A 495 -15.81 -8.16 -0.48
C GLN A 495 -15.31 -8.80 -1.78
N LEU A 496 -14.01 -9.14 -1.88
CA LEU A 496 -13.45 -9.84 -3.03
C LEU A 496 -14.03 -11.24 -3.19
N LEU A 497 -14.16 -12.00 -2.09
CA LEU A 497 -14.81 -13.31 -2.12
C LEU A 497 -16.28 -13.21 -2.54
N ARG A 498 -16.99 -12.18 -2.05
CA ARG A 498 -18.35 -11.85 -2.49
C ARG A 498 -18.37 -11.53 -3.98
N ALA A 499 -17.47 -10.69 -4.50
CA ALA A 499 -17.42 -10.36 -5.92
C ALA A 499 -17.10 -11.58 -6.82
N ALA A 500 -16.26 -12.51 -6.34
CA ALA A 500 -15.93 -13.75 -7.04
C ALA A 500 -17.07 -14.80 -7.00
N THR A 501 -18.06 -14.61 -6.13
CA THR A 501 -19.20 -15.51 -5.95
C THR A 501 -20.43 -14.94 -6.67
N GLY A 502 -21.20 -15.79 -7.35
CA GLY A 502 -22.40 -15.35 -8.05
C GLY A 502 -23.46 -14.80 -7.08
N LYS A 503 -24.18 -13.73 -7.48
CA LYS A 503 -25.21 -13.07 -6.65
C LYS A 503 -26.27 -14.04 -6.10
N SER A 504 -26.67 -15.04 -6.88
CA SER A 504 -27.66 -16.05 -6.45
C SER A 504 -27.17 -16.88 -5.25
N ILE A 505 -25.91 -17.31 -5.29
CA ILE A 505 -25.28 -18.14 -4.25
C ILE A 505 -25.03 -17.31 -2.99
N LEU A 506 -24.57 -16.06 -3.14
CA LEU A 506 -24.39 -15.16 -2.00
C LEU A 506 -25.69 -14.87 -1.27
N ASN A 507 -26.74 -14.52 -2.03
CA ASN A 507 -28.05 -14.29 -1.47
C ASN A 507 -28.56 -15.54 -0.75
N GLY A 508 -28.32 -16.73 -1.31
CA GLY A 508 -28.66 -18.01 -0.67
C GLY A 508 -27.93 -18.22 0.66
N SER A 509 -26.61 -18.00 0.69
CA SER A 509 -25.79 -18.12 1.91
C SER A 509 -26.17 -17.10 2.98
N ASP A 510 -26.36 -15.82 2.62
CA ASP A 510 -26.79 -14.76 3.54
C ASP A 510 -28.21 -15.05 4.09
N SER A 511 -29.08 -15.62 3.26
CA SER A 511 -30.43 -16.03 3.64
C SER A 511 -30.44 -17.23 4.59
N ILE A 512 -29.57 -18.24 4.38
CA ILE A 512 -29.37 -19.32 5.36
C ILE A 512 -28.87 -18.78 6.69
N ASN A 513 -27.90 -17.86 6.68
CA ASN A 513 -27.39 -17.26 7.90
C ASN A 513 -28.50 -16.54 8.67
N LYS A 514 -29.41 -15.83 8.00
CA LYS A 514 -30.59 -15.21 8.63
C LYS A 514 -31.54 -16.25 9.25
N VAL A 515 -31.77 -17.38 8.57
CA VAL A 515 -32.61 -18.47 9.08
C VAL A 515 -31.97 -19.13 10.31
N LEU A 516 -30.66 -19.40 10.27
CA LEU A 516 -29.92 -19.95 11.41
C LEU A 516 -29.87 -18.96 12.59
N GLU A 517 -29.72 -17.67 12.31
CA GLU A 517 -29.78 -16.62 13.33
C GLU A 517 -31.18 -16.52 13.93
N HIS A 518 -32.23 -16.67 13.13
CA HIS A 518 -33.61 -16.75 13.62
C HIS A 518 -33.80 -17.90 14.60
N PHE A 519 -33.27 -19.09 14.29
CA PHE A 519 -33.30 -20.24 15.19
C PHE A 519 -32.51 -19.98 16.48
N ARG A 520 -31.32 -19.38 16.40
CA ARG A 520 -30.51 -19.01 17.59
C ARG A 520 -31.23 -18.01 18.48
N ARG A 521 -31.75 -16.91 17.92
CA ARG A 521 -32.42 -15.84 18.67
C ARG A 521 -33.68 -16.32 19.37
N LYS A 522 -34.44 -17.22 18.76
CA LYS A 522 -35.64 -17.81 19.37
C LYS A 522 -35.36 -19.00 20.27
N GLY A 523 -34.15 -19.55 20.25
CA GLY A 523 -33.79 -20.76 21.00
C GLY A 523 -34.55 -22.02 20.56
N ILE A 524 -35.15 -22.03 19.36
CA ILE A 524 -35.94 -23.15 18.83
C ILE A 524 -35.07 -23.97 17.86
N ASN A 525 -35.35 -25.28 17.73
CA ASN A 525 -34.67 -26.15 16.78
C ASN A 525 -33.14 -26.19 16.96
N GLN A 526 -32.67 -26.30 18.22
CA GLN A 526 -31.23 -26.37 18.51
C GLN A 526 -30.52 -27.53 17.79
N HIS A 527 -31.21 -28.65 17.57
CA HIS A 527 -30.72 -29.78 16.75
C HIS A 527 -30.42 -29.39 15.29
N VAL A 528 -31.12 -28.40 14.72
CA VAL A 528 -30.85 -27.88 13.37
C VAL A 528 -29.56 -27.07 13.36
N ILE A 529 -29.28 -26.34 14.44
CA ILE A 529 -28.06 -25.55 14.57
C ILE A 529 -26.85 -26.47 14.80
N SER A 530 -26.98 -27.49 15.65
CA SER A 530 -25.91 -28.46 15.89
C SER A 530 -25.66 -29.39 14.70
N GLY A 531 -26.72 -29.76 13.97
CA GLY A 531 -26.66 -30.64 12.80
C GLY A 531 -26.33 -29.93 11.48
N TYR A 532 -26.00 -28.63 11.52
CA TYR A 532 -25.54 -27.87 10.36
C TYR A 532 -24.02 -27.66 10.44
N HIS A 533 -23.27 -28.21 9.49
CA HIS A 533 -21.80 -28.22 9.49
C HIS A 533 -21.18 -27.17 8.54
N GLY A 534 -21.99 -26.32 7.92
CA GLY A 534 -21.52 -25.30 6.98
C GLY A 534 -21.36 -25.81 5.55
N ILE A 535 -20.71 -25.00 4.70
CA ILE A 535 -20.50 -25.31 3.28
C ILE A 535 -19.32 -26.26 3.06
N VAL A 536 -19.31 -26.97 1.92
CA VAL A 536 -18.19 -27.83 1.50
C VAL A 536 -16.87 -27.07 1.54
N MET A 537 -16.84 -25.84 1.01
CA MET A 537 -15.64 -24.98 0.98
C MET A 537 -14.95 -24.79 2.33
N ASN A 538 -15.69 -24.84 3.44
CA ASN A 538 -15.12 -24.66 4.78
C ASN A 538 -14.61 -25.96 5.42
N ASN A 539 -15.00 -27.11 4.87
CA ASN A 539 -14.81 -28.44 5.47
C ASN A 539 -13.72 -29.29 4.81
N PHE A 540 -12.93 -28.71 3.89
CA PHE A 540 -11.71 -29.34 3.36
C PHE A 540 -10.59 -28.33 3.13
N GLU A 541 -9.39 -28.86 2.93
CA GLU A 541 -8.22 -28.11 2.49
C GLU A 541 -7.50 -28.82 1.34
N CYS A 542 -6.82 -28.03 0.51
CA CYS A 542 -6.05 -28.50 -0.62
C CYS A 542 -4.78 -27.65 -0.80
N GLU A 543 -3.78 -28.17 -1.52
CA GLU A 543 -2.59 -27.41 -1.88
C GLU A 543 -2.90 -26.35 -2.96
N PRO A 544 -2.22 -25.18 -2.93
CA PRO A 544 -2.49 -24.09 -3.86
C PRO A 544 -2.37 -24.45 -5.34
N ALA A 545 -1.48 -25.40 -5.66
CA ALA A 545 -1.28 -25.89 -7.02
C ALA A 545 -2.54 -26.53 -7.64
N PHE A 546 -3.49 -26.97 -6.81
CA PHE A 546 -4.71 -27.65 -7.24
C PHE A 546 -5.98 -26.79 -7.07
N TYR A 547 -5.88 -25.52 -6.66
CA TYR A 547 -7.08 -24.69 -6.45
C TYR A 547 -7.93 -24.58 -7.71
N THR A 548 -7.33 -24.24 -8.84
CA THR A 548 -8.03 -24.11 -10.12
C THR A 548 -8.77 -25.39 -10.50
N CYS A 549 -8.08 -26.54 -10.48
CA CYS A 549 -8.71 -27.80 -10.88
C CYS A 549 -9.81 -28.24 -9.90
N VAL A 550 -9.63 -28.03 -8.60
CA VAL A 550 -10.64 -28.35 -7.58
C VAL A 550 -11.86 -27.44 -7.71
N GLU A 551 -11.66 -26.15 -7.95
CA GLU A 551 -12.73 -25.17 -8.14
C GLU A 551 -13.55 -25.41 -9.39
N VAL A 552 -12.90 -25.72 -10.51
CA VAL A 552 -13.58 -26.03 -11.76
C VAL A 552 -14.36 -27.34 -11.64
N THR A 553 -13.76 -28.35 -10.99
CA THR A 553 -14.39 -29.66 -10.78
C THR A 553 -15.66 -29.56 -9.92
N ALA A 554 -15.61 -28.84 -8.81
CA ALA A 554 -16.77 -28.68 -7.95
C ALA A 554 -17.75 -27.61 -8.44
N GLY A 555 -17.26 -26.52 -9.04
CA GLY A 555 -18.06 -25.40 -9.50
C GLY A 555 -18.95 -24.83 -8.39
N THR A 556 -20.26 -24.94 -8.55
CA THR A 556 -21.25 -24.51 -7.54
C THR A 556 -21.35 -25.46 -6.34
N ARG A 557 -20.86 -26.71 -6.47
CA ARG A 557 -20.90 -27.73 -5.40
C ARG A 557 -20.03 -27.36 -4.20
N LEU A 558 -19.08 -26.44 -4.34
CA LEU A 558 -18.32 -25.88 -3.22
C LEU A 558 -19.22 -25.19 -2.17
N PHE A 559 -20.37 -24.68 -2.59
CA PHE A 559 -21.31 -23.98 -1.73
C PHE A 559 -22.43 -24.87 -1.20
N TYR A 560 -22.35 -26.18 -1.41
CA TYR A 560 -23.34 -27.11 -0.86
C TYR A 560 -23.17 -27.19 0.66
N HIS A 561 -24.28 -27.20 1.38
CA HIS A 561 -24.32 -27.19 2.84
C HIS A 561 -24.36 -28.62 3.39
N ILE A 562 -23.35 -29.00 4.17
CA ILE A 562 -23.27 -30.32 4.81
C ILE A 562 -24.18 -30.30 6.05
N VAL A 563 -25.16 -31.22 6.07
CA VAL A 563 -26.12 -31.36 7.17
C VAL A 563 -26.20 -32.81 7.63
N GLU A 564 -26.42 -32.99 8.93
CA GLU A 564 -26.45 -34.31 9.55
C GLU A 564 -27.64 -35.15 9.04
N THR A 565 -28.84 -34.56 9.00
CA THR A 565 -30.08 -35.22 8.58
C THR A 565 -30.89 -34.37 7.62
N ASP A 566 -31.82 -35.01 6.90
CA ASP A 566 -32.71 -34.33 5.95
C ASP A 566 -33.78 -33.45 6.64
N GLU A 567 -34.01 -33.67 7.95
CA GLU A 567 -34.90 -32.81 8.73
C GLU A 567 -34.32 -31.40 8.90
N VAL A 568 -32.99 -31.29 9.03
CA VAL A 568 -32.26 -30.02 9.13
C VAL A 568 -32.46 -29.20 7.86
N SER A 569 -32.25 -29.80 6.68
CA SER A 569 -32.48 -29.17 5.38
C SER A 569 -33.94 -28.76 5.21
N THR A 570 -34.88 -29.65 5.52
CA THR A 570 -36.32 -29.38 5.37
C THR A 570 -36.77 -28.19 6.22
N LYS A 571 -36.34 -28.12 7.49
CA LYS A 571 -36.69 -27.00 8.38
C LYS A 571 -36.08 -25.68 7.92
N ILE A 572 -34.82 -25.69 7.45
CA ILE A 572 -34.19 -24.50 6.90
C ILE A 572 -34.94 -24.03 5.66
N LEU A 573 -35.30 -24.93 4.73
CA LEU A 573 -36.07 -24.59 3.53
C LEU A 573 -37.47 -24.07 3.84
N MET A 574 -38.14 -24.64 4.83
CA MET A 574 -39.49 -24.20 5.24
C MET A 574 -39.47 -22.74 5.72
N GLU A 575 -38.53 -22.39 6.60
CA GLU A 575 -38.40 -21.01 7.09
C GLU A 575 -37.84 -20.07 6.02
N PHE A 576 -36.93 -20.55 5.16
CA PHE A 576 -36.44 -19.81 4.01
C PHE A 576 -37.57 -19.37 3.07
N ASN A 577 -38.48 -20.30 2.73
CA ASN A 577 -39.65 -20.03 1.89
C ASN A 577 -40.68 -19.15 2.61
N LYS A 578 -40.93 -19.38 3.90
CA LYS A 578 -41.85 -18.57 4.70
C LYS A 578 -41.42 -17.10 4.80
N MET A 579 -40.11 -16.86 4.85
CA MET A 579 -39.53 -15.52 4.88
C MET A 579 -39.35 -14.90 3.48
N ASN A 580 -39.73 -15.60 2.40
CA ASN A 580 -39.53 -15.18 1.01
C ASN A 580 -38.09 -14.70 0.73
N LEU A 581 -37.11 -15.46 1.20
CA LEU A 581 -35.71 -15.07 1.09
C LEU A 581 -35.16 -15.34 -0.33
N PRO A 582 -34.30 -14.47 -0.86
CA PRO A 582 -33.72 -14.64 -2.19
C PRO A 582 -32.52 -15.60 -2.17
N GLY A 583 -32.37 -16.38 -3.24
CA GLY A 583 -31.20 -17.21 -3.50
C GLY A 583 -31.53 -18.69 -3.67
N GLU A 584 -30.53 -19.45 -4.10
CA GLU A 584 -30.61 -20.91 -4.22
C GLU A 584 -29.70 -21.55 -3.18
N VAL A 585 -30.18 -22.65 -2.58
CA VAL A 585 -29.46 -23.38 -1.55
C VAL A 585 -29.53 -24.87 -1.83
N THR A 586 -28.42 -25.57 -1.62
CA THR A 586 -28.33 -27.01 -1.84
C THR A 586 -27.73 -27.67 -0.61
N PHE A 587 -28.36 -28.76 -0.15
CA PHE A 587 -27.94 -29.48 1.06
C PHE A 587 -27.39 -30.86 0.72
N LEU A 588 -26.42 -31.31 1.51
CA LEU A 588 -25.80 -32.63 1.47
C LEU A 588 -26.12 -33.37 2.79
N PRO A 589 -27.27 -34.06 2.86
CA PRO A 589 -27.64 -34.85 4.02
C PRO A 589 -26.80 -36.12 4.16
N LEU A 590 -25.99 -36.21 5.21
CA LEU A 590 -25.06 -37.33 5.45
C LEU A 590 -25.77 -38.70 5.52
N THR A 591 -27.01 -38.73 6.00
CA THR A 591 -27.84 -39.95 6.07
C THR A 591 -28.33 -40.48 4.72
N LYS A 592 -28.46 -39.62 3.71
CA LYS A 592 -29.06 -39.96 2.40
C LYS A 592 -28.05 -40.01 1.26
N LEU A 593 -26.80 -39.63 1.50
CA LEU A 593 -25.75 -39.70 0.48
C LEU A 593 -25.43 -41.15 0.14
N ASP A 594 -25.80 -41.53 -1.08
CA ASP A 594 -25.39 -42.77 -1.72
C ASP A 594 -24.20 -42.51 -2.64
N VAL A 595 -23.12 -43.22 -2.41
CA VAL A 595 -21.85 -43.05 -3.10
C VAL A 595 -21.38 -44.41 -3.54
N ARG A 596 -21.17 -44.57 -4.85
CA ARG A 596 -20.56 -45.78 -5.39
C ARG A 596 -19.07 -45.79 -5.08
N ASP A 597 -18.60 -46.93 -4.59
CA ASP A 597 -17.17 -47.18 -4.48
C ASP A 597 -16.60 -47.31 -5.90
N THR A 598 -15.62 -46.47 -6.22
CA THR A 598 -15.02 -46.38 -7.56
C THR A 598 -13.57 -46.82 -7.46
N ALA A 599 -13.21 -47.85 -8.22
CA ALA A 599 -11.81 -48.25 -8.36
C ALA A 599 -11.10 -47.22 -9.25
N TYR A 600 -10.10 -46.55 -8.69
CA TYR A 600 -9.27 -45.61 -9.44
C TYR A 600 -8.25 -46.36 -10.28
N PRO A 601 -7.98 -45.94 -11.53
CA PRO A 601 -6.97 -46.59 -12.36
C PRO A 601 -5.55 -46.36 -11.80
N GLU A 602 -4.76 -47.42 -11.76
CA GLU A 602 -3.33 -47.39 -11.36
C GLU A 602 -2.46 -46.93 -12.54
N THR A 603 -2.57 -45.66 -12.92
CA THR A 603 -1.77 -45.04 -13.98
C THR A 603 -0.78 -44.03 -13.40
N ASN A 604 0.44 -44.00 -13.90
CA ASN A 604 1.48 -43.08 -13.41
C ASN A 604 1.25 -41.61 -13.83
N ASP A 605 0.43 -41.38 -14.85
CA ASP A 605 0.21 -40.06 -15.45
C ASP A 605 -1.05 -39.34 -14.94
N ALA A 606 -1.79 -39.96 -14.01
CA ALA A 606 -2.98 -39.38 -13.38
C ALA A 606 -3.10 -39.76 -11.91
N ILE A 607 -3.61 -38.81 -11.11
CA ILE A 607 -3.81 -38.98 -9.67
C ILE A 607 -5.28 -38.76 -9.30
N PRO A 608 -5.85 -39.54 -8.36
CA PRO A 608 -7.20 -39.29 -7.86
C PRO A 608 -7.28 -37.94 -7.14
N MET A 609 -8.23 -37.08 -7.51
CA MET A 609 -8.36 -35.76 -6.89
C MET A 609 -8.57 -35.87 -5.37
N ILE A 610 -9.39 -36.85 -4.95
CA ILE A 610 -9.71 -37.08 -3.53
C ILE A 610 -8.47 -37.36 -2.66
N SER A 611 -7.41 -37.91 -3.23
CA SER A 611 -6.17 -38.22 -2.51
C SER A 611 -5.37 -36.98 -2.10
N LYS A 612 -5.63 -35.84 -2.76
CA LYS A 612 -4.96 -34.55 -2.51
C LYS A 612 -5.83 -33.57 -1.72
N LEU A 613 -7.00 -34.02 -1.24
CA LEU A 613 -7.89 -33.23 -0.40
C LEU A 613 -7.79 -33.73 1.04
N ARG A 614 -7.67 -32.80 1.99
CA ARG A 614 -7.72 -33.09 3.42
C ARG A 614 -9.10 -32.72 3.95
N TYR A 615 -9.85 -33.70 4.43
CA TYR A 615 -11.19 -33.50 5.00
C TYR A 615 -11.45 -34.48 6.16
N SER A 616 -12.50 -34.22 6.96
CA SER A 616 -12.87 -35.11 8.07
C SER A 616 -13.54 -36.39 7.58
N ASN A 617 -13.16 -37.55 8.13
CA ASN A 617 -13.76 -38.85 7.80
C ASN A 617 -15.28 -38.90 8.04
N THR A 618 -15.82 -38.06 8.92
CA THR A 618 -17.27 -37.92 9.12
C THR A 618 -18.02 -37.54 7.85
N PHE A 619 -17.34 -36.83 6.93
CA PHE A 619 -17.92 -36.29 5.69
C PHE A 619 -17.45 -37.05 4.44
N ASP A 620 -16.85 -38.24 4.59
CA ASP A 620 -16.25 -38.99 3.48
C ASP A 620 -17.22 -39.23 2.32
N LYS A 621 -18.48 -39.58 2.62
CA LYS A 621 -19.52 -39.73 1.60
C LYS A 621 -19.80 -38.43 0.85
N ALA A 622 -19.82 -37.29 1.54
CA ALA A 622 -20.05 -36.00 0.89
C ALA A 622 -18.88 -35.63 -0.04
N PHE A 623 -17.65 -35.83 0.39
CA PHE A 623 -16.47 -35.54 -0.42
C PHE A 623 -16.30 -36.50 -1.59
N LYS A 624 -16.57 -37.80 -1.42
CA LYS A 624 -16.60 -38.76 -2.54
C LYS A 624 -17.72 -38.45 -3.54
N HIS A 625 -18.87 -37.96 -3.08
CA HIS A 625 -19.94 -37.53 -3.98
C HIS A 625 -19.53 -36.31 -4.83
N VAL A 626 -18.82 -35.35 -4.25
CA VAL A 626 -18.43 -34.11 -4.95
C VAL A 626 -17.18 -34.28 -5.81
N PHE A 627 -16.14 -34.94 -5.30
CA PHE A 627 -14.80 -35.02 -5.91
C PHE A 627 -14.35 -36.43 -6.31
N GLY A 628 -15.06 -37.49 -5.89
CA GLY A 628 -14.64 -38.88 -6.06
C GLY A 628 -14.72 -39.40 -7.50
N LYS A 629 -15.29 -38.65 -8.45
CA LYS A 629 -15.41 -39.06 -9.86
C LYS A 629 -14.40 -38.38 -10.80
N THR A 630 -13.42 -37.65 -10.26
CA THR A 630 -12.50 -36.84 -11.05
C THR A 630 -11.04 -37.24 -10.84
N LEU A 631 -10.31 -37.43 -11.93
CA LEU A 631 -8.85 -37.64 -11.95
C LEU A 631 -8.13 -36.37 -12.43
N ILE A 632 -7.00 -36.07 -11.80
CA ILE A 632 -6.09 -35.01 -12.22
C ILE A 632 -5.03 -35.64 -13.13
N CYS A 633 -4.95 -35.18 -14.37
CA CYS A 633 -4.02 -35.69 -15.39
C CYS A 633 -2.93 -34.66 -15.68
N ARG A 634 -1.75 -35.12 -16.13
CA ARG A 634 -0.61 -34.22 -16.44
C ARG A 634 -0.87 -33.27 -17.62
N SER A 635 -1.56 -33.74 -18.65
CA SER A 635 -1.74 -33.01 -19.91
C SER A 635 -3.11 -33.27 -20.52
N MET A 636 -3.60 -32.34 -21.35
CA MET A 636 -4.92 -32.44 -21.99
C MET A 636 -5.08 -33.72 -22.81
N GLU A 637 -4.04 -34.15 -23.53
CA GLU A 637 -4.04 -35.39 -24.30
C GLU A 637 -4.32 -36.61 -23.42
N VAL A 638 -3.62 -36.70 -22.28
CA VAL A 638 -3.81 -37.75 -21.26
C VAL A 638 -5.23 -37.69 -20.68
N SER A 639 -5.76 -36.49 -20.40
CA SER A 639 -7.14 -36.31 -19.93
C SER A 639 -8.16 -36.87 -20.92
N THR A 640 -7.99 -36.64 -22.22
CA THR A 640 -8.90 -37.16 -23.25
C THR A 640 -8.81 -38.67 -23.43
N GLN A 641 -7.61 -39.24 -23.31
CA GLN A 641 -7.40 -40.68 -23.41
C GLN A 641 -8.01 -41.41 -22.21
N LEU A 642 -7.75 -40.92 -20.99
CA LEU A 642 -8.26 -41.53 -19.75
C LEU A 642 -9.78 -41.39 -19.63
N ALA A 643 -10.36 -40.24 -19.97
CA ALA A 643 -11.82 -40.05 -19.91
C ALA A 643 -12.58 -40.92 -20.93
N ARG A 644 -11.91 -41.37 -22.01
CA ARG A 644 -12.48 -42.35 -22.96
C ARG A 644 -12.32 -43.79 -22.48
N ALA A 645 -11.18 -44.11 -21.87
CA ALA A 645 -10.86 -45.45 -21.40
C ALA A 645 -11.60 -45.82 -20.11
N PHE A 646 -11.76 -44.86 -19.20
CA PHE A 646 -12.40 -45.02 -17.90
C PHE A 646 -13.63 -44.13 -17.77
N THR A 647 -14.63 -44.58 -17.02
CA THR A 647 -15.87 -43.81 -16.77
C THR A 647 -15.67 -42.77 -15.66
N MET A 648 -14.65 -41.92 -15.80
CA MET A 648 -14.25 -40.89 -14.83
C MET A 648 -14.02 -39.56 -15.54
N ASP A 649 -14.39 -38.45 -14.90
CA ASP A 649 -14.06 -37.12 -15.40
C ASP A 649 -12.54 -36.89 -15.22
N CYS A 650 -11.91 -36.20 -16.16
CA CYS A 650 -10.48 -35.91 -16.12
C CYS A 650 -10.25 -34.40 -16.21
N ILE A 651 -9.29 -33.88 -15.45
CA ILE A 651 -8.96 -32.45 -15.44
C ILE A 651 -7.44 -32.22 -15.41
N THR A 652 -6.95 -31.20 -16.09
CA THR A 652 -5.54 -30.76 -16.02
C THR A 652 -5.33 -29.80 -14.84
N LEU A 653 -4.08 -29.55 -14.43
CA LEU A 653 -3.78 -28.51 -13.42
C LEU A 653 -4.22 -27.10 -13.89
N GLU A 654 -4.22 -26.88 -15.20
CA GLU A 654 -4.58 -25.60 -15.84
C GLU A 654 -6.10 -25.37 -15.87
N GLY A 655 -6.91 -26.40 -15.60
CA GLY A 655 -8.36 -26.30 -15.51
C GLY A 655 -9.13 -26.81 -16.73
N ASP A 656 -8.47 -27.47 -17.69
CA ASP A 656 -9.15 -28.10 -18.82
C ASP A 656 -9.83 -29.38 -18.37
N GLN A 657 -11.17 -29.40 -18.44
CA GLN A 657 -11.99 -30.51 -18.00
C GLN A 657 -12.53 -31.31 -19.18
N VAL A 658 -12.35 -32.63 -19.12
CA VAL A 658 -12.93 -33.62 -20.02
C VAL A 658 -13.90 -34.48 -19.23
N SER A 659 -15.18 -34.39 -19.54
CA SER A 659 -16.16 -35.26 -18.90
C SER A 659 -16.12 -36.67 -19.51
N HIS A 660 -16.40 -37.68 -18.68
CA HIS A 660 -16.65 -39.06 -19.13
C HIS A 660 -17.82 -39.19 -20.12
N ARG A 661 -18.66 -38.15 -20.26
CA ARG A 661 -19.74 -38.07 -21.28
C ARG A 661 -19.32 -37.32 -22.55
N GLY A 662 -18.06 -36.94 -22.68
CA GLY A 662 -17.49 -36.31 -23.87
C GLY A 662 -17.58 -34.78 -23.92
N ALA A 663 -18.11 -34.12 -22.88
CA ALA A 663 -18.10 -32.66 -22.80
C ALA A 663 -16.69 -32.14 -22.49
N LEU A 664 -16.25 -31.12 -23.22
CA LEU A 664 -14.98 -30.42 -23.00
C LEU A 664 -15.27 -29.00 -22.52
N THR A 665 -14.72 -28.63 -21.37
CA THR A 665 -14.88 -27.31 -20.77
C THR A 665 -13.50 -26.76 -20.43
N GLY A 666 -13.17 -25.59 -20.95
CA GLY A 666 -11.91 -24.91 -20.69
C GLY A 666 -12.03 -23.41 -20.94
N GLY A 667 -11.08 -22.64 -20.41
CA GLY A 667 -11.07 -21.18 -20.50
C GLY A 667 -9.91 -20.56 -19.72
N TYR A 668 -9.84 -19.24 -19.73
CA TYR A 668 -8.87 -18.52 -18.91
C TYR A 668 -9.34 -18.47 -17.45
N TYR A 669 -8.57 -19.09 -16.55
CA TYR A 669 -8.83 -19.08 -15.11
C TYR A 669 -7.87 -18.11 -14.42
N ASP A 670 -8.45 -17.06 -13.84
CA ASP A 670 -7.70 -16.05 -13.09
C ASP A 670 -7.44 -16.56 -11.67
N THR A 671 -6.18 -16.85 -11.34
CA THR A 671 -5.77 -17.31 -10.01
C THR A 671 -6.11 -16.31 -8.91
N ARG A 672 -6.15 -15.01 -9.22
CA ARG A 672 -6.51 -13.96 -8.25
C ARG A 672 -7.98 -14.01 -7.80
N LYS A 673 -8.84 -14.68 -8.58
CA LYS A 673 -10.26 -14.88 -8.27
C LYS A 673 -10.54 -16.25 -7.66
N SER A 674 -9.50 -17.01 -7.32
CA SER A 674 -9.60 -18.28 -6.60
C SER A 674 -10.33 -18.06 -5.28
N ARG A 675 -11.49 -18.70 -5.15
CA ARG A 675 -12.37 -18.62 -3.98
C ARG A 675 -11.75 -19.36 -2.78
N LEU A 676 -11.07 -20.47 -3.03
CA LEU A 676 -10.38 -21.27 -2.01
C LEU A 676 -9.19 -20.51 -1.42
N GLU A 677 -8.44 -19.78 -2.25
CA GLU A 677 -7.33 -18.94 -1.78
C GLU A 677 -7.84 -17.78 -0.93
N LEU A 678 -8.84 -17.06 -1.41
CA LEU A 678 -9.49 -15.98 -0.66
C LEU A 678 -10.08 -16.48 0.66
N GLN A 679 -10.71 -17.65 0.69
CA GLN A 679 -11.27 -18.24 1.90
C GLN A 679 -10.19 -18.62 2.92
N LYS A 680 -9.05 -19.17 2.46
CA LYS A 680 -7.91 -19.50 3.33
C LYS A 680 -7.30 -18.24 3.94
N ASP A 681 -7.13 -17.20 3.12
CA ASP A 681 -6.58 -15.92 3.57
C ASP A 681 -7.53 -15.18 4.51
N MET A 682 -8.85 -15.32 4.31
CA MET A 682 -9.85 -14.85 5.26
C MET A 682 -9.77 -15.57 6.61
N ARG A 683 -9.68 -16.91 6.61
CA ARG A 683 -9.57 -17.69 7.86
C ARG A 683 -8.32 -17.29 8.66
N LYS A 684 -7.17 -17.14 8.00
CA LYS A 684 -5.94 -16.64 8.62
C LYS A 684 -6.12 -15.23 9.19
N ALA A 685 -6.76 -14.34 8.43
CA ALA A 685 -7.01 -12.98 8.90
C ALA A 685 -7.98 -12.94 10.10
N GLU A 686 -8.97 -13.82 10.16
CA GLU A 686 -9.88 -13.98 11.32
C GLU A 686 -9.13 -14.50 12.56
N GLU A 687 -8.23 -15.47 12.40
CA GLU A 687 -7.38 -15.99 13.48
C GLU A 687 -6.43 -14.91 14.01
N GLU A 688 -5.69 -14.22 13.13
CA GLU A 688 -4.79 -13.12 13.49
C GLU A 688 -5.54 -11.99 14.21
N LEU A 689 -6.75 -11.65 13.75
CA LEU A 689 -7.59 -10.63 14.36
C LEU A 689 -8.05 -11.07 15.77
N GLY A 690 -8.42 -12.34 15.94
CA GLY A 690 -8.77 -12.90 17.25
C GLY A 690 -7.60 -12.87 18.24
N GLU A 691 -6.39 -13.18 17.78
CA GLU A 691 -5.18 -13.06 18.61
C GLU A 691 -4.88 -11.61 19.01
N LEU A 692 -5.02 -10.66 18.08
CA LEU A 692 -4.85 -9.23 18.35
C LEU A 692 -5.90 -8.70 19.35
N GLU A 693 -7.16 -9.10 19.19
CA GLU A 693 -8.24 -8.75 20.12
C GLU A 693 -7.99 -9.30 21.53
N ALA A 694 -7.50 -10.54 21.63
CA ALA A 694 -7.12 -11.13 22.91
C ALA A 694 -5.94 -10.39 23.55
N LYS A 695 -4.88 -10.11 22.80
CA LYS A 695 -3.69 -9.36 23.29
C LYS A 695 -4.06 -7.96 23.79
N LEU A 696 -4.90 -7.23 23.06
CA LEU A 696 -5.32 -5.88 23.42
C LEU A 696 -6.16 -5.87 24.71
N ASN A 697 -7.12 -6.80 24.83
CA ASN A 697 -8.04 -6.84 25.96
C ASN A 697 -7.44 -7.46 27.23
N GLU A 698 -6.63 -8.53 27.10
CA GLU A 698 -6.12 -9.24 28.28
C GLU A 698 -4.85 -8.61 28.87
N ASN A 699 -3.92 -8.13 28.03
CA ASN A 699 -2.61 -7.68 28.49
C ASN A 699 -2.51 -6.16 28.64
N LEU A 700 -2.88 -5.40 27.61
CA LEU A 700 -2.60 -3.95 27.58
C LEU A 700 -3.59 -3.14 28.43
N ARG A 701 -4.90 -3.33 28.21
CA ARG A 701 -5.94 -2.55 28.92
C ARG A 701 -5.94 -2.80 30.43
N ARG A 702 -5.83 -4.06 30.85
CA ARG A 702 -5.75 -4.42 32.29
C ARG A 702 -4.50 -3.83 32.96
N ASN A 703 -3.35 -3.84 32.29
CA ASN A 703 -2.11 -3.29 32.85
C ASN A 703 -2.15 -1.76 32.97
N ILE A 704 -2.73 -1.05 31.99
CA ILE A 704 -2.93 0.40 32.04
C ILE A 704 -3.88 0.78 33.19
N GLU A 705 -5.01 0.07 33.35
CA GLU A 705 -5.93 0.27 34.47
C GLU A 705 -5.26 0.04 35.83
N HIS A 706 -4.43 -1.00 35.94
CA HIS A 706 -3.67 -1.29 37.16
C HIS A 706 -2.70 -0.15 37.51
N ILE A 707 -1.93 0.37 36.55
CA ILE A 707 -1.00 1.49 36.77
C ILE A 707 -1.75 2.78 37.14
N LEU A 708 -2.89 3.06 36.49
CA LEU A 708 -3.74 4.20 36.84
C LEU A 708 -4.24 4.12 38.29
N SER A 709 -4.59 2.92 38.77
CA SER A 709 -5.01 2.71 40.15
C SER A 709 -3.90 3.01 41.17
N ILE A 710 -2.63 2.80 40.80
CA ILE A 710 -1.46 3.06 41.66
C ILE A 710 -1.17 4.56 41.72
N ILE A 711 -1.20 5.24 40.57
CA ILE A 711 -0.94 6.69 40.46
C ILE A 711 -2.04 7.51 41.14
N ALA A 712 -3.29 7.05 41.12
CA ALA A 712 -4.45 7.75 41.68
C ALA A 712 -4.56 7.69 43.23
N ARG A 713 -3.70 6.91 43.92
CA ARG A 713 -3.78 6.82 45.39
C ARG A 713 -3.38 8.15 46.06
N PRO A 714 -4.20 8.71 46.97
CA PRO A 714 -3.97 10.02 47.59
C PRO A 714 -2.70 10.13 48.45
N HIS A 715 -2.07 9.02 48.82
CA HIS A 715 -0.83 9.01 49.60
C HIS A 715 0.39 9.60 48.90
N TYR A 716 0.40 9.72 47.57
CA TYR A 716 1.61 10.15 46.84
C TYR A 716 1.76 11.67 46.68
N VAL A 717 0.69 12.46 46.82
CA VAL A 717 0.72 13.88 46.44
C VAL A 717 0.54 14.84 47.62
N ALA A 718 -0.08 14.41 48.73
CA ALA A 718 -0.63 15.35 49.72
C ALA A 718 0.13 15.50 51.05
N SER A 719 1.09 14.64 51.43
CA SER A 719 1.65 14.65 52.79
C SER A 719 3.04 15.30 52.96
N LEU A 720 3.85 15.45 51.90
CA LEU A 720 5.27 15.83 52.04
C LEU A 720 5.61 17.30 51.73
N MET A 721 4.75 18.03 50.99
CA MET A 721 5.05 19.41 50.58
C MET A 721 5.03 20.47 51.69
N PRO A 722 4.16 20.42 52.72
CA PRO A 722 4.11 21.46 53.74
C PRO A 722 5.32 21.43 54.70
N ALA A 723 5.78 20.23 55.09
CA ALA A 723 6.84 20.05 56.08
C ALA A 723 8.23 20.47 55.56
N ALA A 724 8.54 20.22 54.30
CA ALA A 724 9.82 20.61 53.70
C ALA A 724 9.94 22.14 53.49
N ARG A 725 8.81 22.85 53.30
CA ARG A 725 8.80 24.31 53.17
C ARG A 725 9.01 25.01 54.51
N SER A 726 8.40 24.53 55.59
CA SER A 726 8.55 25.14 56.92
C SER A 726 9.98 25.02 57.44
N GLU A 727 10.63 23.85 57.30
CA GLU A 727 12.02 23.65 57.76
C GLU A 727 13.03 24.46 56.91
N ARG A 728 12.81 24.63 55.60
CA ARG A 728 13.64 25.53 54.76
C ARG A 728 13.54 27.00 55.17
N TYR A 729 12.41 27.46 55.70
CA TYR A 729 12.26 28.81 56.23
C TYR A 729 13.05 28.99 57.54
N VAL A 730 13.05 27.99 58.42
CA VAL A 730 13.83 28.00 59.66
C VAL A 730 15.33 28.05 59.35
N PHE A 731 15.82 27.27 58.39
CA PHE A 731 17.23 27.32 57.95
C PHE A 731 17.63 28.68 57.37
N LYS A 732 16.73 29.31 56.58
CA LYS A 732 16.93 30.69 56.08
C LYS A 732 16.92 31.74 57.19
N PHE A 733 16.15 31.53 58.24
CA PHE A 733 16.07 32.44 59.39
C PHE A 733 17.35 32.37 60.22
N ILE A 734 17.87 31.16 60.49
CA ILE A 734 19.12 30.94 61.22
C ILE A 734 20.33 31.51 60.46
N LEU A 735 20.40 31.32 59.14
CA LEU A 735 21.43 31.95 58.29
C LEU A 735 21.37 33.49 58.31
N ARG A 736 20.17 34.07 58.43
CA ARG A 736 19.98 35.53 58.51
C ARG A 736 20.32 36.11 59.88
N THR A 737 20.14 35.38 60.97
CA THR A 737 20.54 35.83 62.31
C THR A 737 22.04 35.67 62.57
N ALA A 738 22.70 34.68 61.95
CA ALA A 738 24.15 34.49 62.02
C ALA A 738 24.94 35.57 61.24
N CYS A 739 24.48 35.96 60.06
CA CYS A 739 25.04 37.11 59.33
C CYS A 739 24.37 38.39 59.85
N GLY A 740 24.96 39.05 60.86
CA GLY A 740 24.48 40.30 61.47
C GLY A 740 24.19 41.46 60.51
N LYS A 741 23.08 41.36 59.77
CA LYS A 741 22.48 42.43 58.95
C LYS A 741 21.15 42.78 59.57
N ARG A 742 21.07 43.98 60.13
CA ARG A 742 19.80 44.62 60.53
C ARG A 742 18.81 44.58 59.36
N PRO A 743 17.51 44.35 59.62
CA PRO A 743 16.51 44.30 58.57
C PRO A 743 16.27 45.71 58.02
N ALA A 744 16.42 45.87 56.70
CA ALA A 744 15.81 46.99 55.99
C ALA A 744 14.31 46.69 55.87
N LEU A 745 13.50 47.55 56.48
CA LEU A 745 12.05 47.60 56.35
C LEU A 745 11.65 47.91 54.90
N ALA A 746 10.85 47.04 54.32
CA ALA A 746 9.85 47.34 53.29
C ALA A 746 8.74 46.29 53.39
#